data_AF-A0A4R2JW30-F1
#
_entry.id   AF-A0A4R2JW30-F1
#
_cell.length_a   1.000
_cell.length_b   1.000
_cell.length_c   1.000
_cell.angle_alpha   90.00
_cell.angle_beta   90.00
_cell.angle_gamma   90.00
#
_symmetry.space_group_name_H-M   'P 1'
#
loop_
_entity.id
_entity.type
_entity.pdbx_description
1 polymer ?
#
loop_
_entity_poly.entity_id
_entity_poly.type
_entity_poly.pdbx_seq_one_letter_code
_entity_poly.pdbx_strand_id
1 'polypeptide(L)'
;MQSYVERRREITERARALSDPDDTLTALWSEDPELAIDMAEVVNHLPTLVRALNSGVVDLQIRAAGSSSMPRLDPAVLVAALPDLPMAVRRVLYRRIRSRRLTPMASALIEAVHAAHGVYEAATLLPLCDTATVERWLAVLEHAVNQSAVAKRHPELMLTRAVEELAGLEVRDNWWRQRGYALDEVVEYAPARVLDLIERYGPSTWLPFSVRSMTRLAKVDASRFIQQLENRKYTLGKPAYLALVAAAPAELVWLGRQDLVKVLRAMPPSQRAEFFDKVHADKDMARVEVPEDVLRLLPRARRAQEARRMRAIAVETGDETTVHQLTSCLPFDEAREDLIKVTQSGEADDRADGYALLIDCAAKDFRLVDLLPWLVERLKREQNPVRLDAIEALAAASPRAFGDATELTQIATDAFDARDFSTATGEALASLCVKLLIHNGSPVALEILTRWWQRTGWSAMGGLGRQLRHGQEHDLFAALKNTIATAAEQVDFDPAFALARTFGRRAWAMPDLLELVWSAIPWGLEYASREAINLLLADPRARNDRVQRILDLDPTAVFLPNVLDVLQYARTDLLEVMLGQEIPEGTFAPKKVRLIPLHLRGTRRWLPTQRTRYAELVMSLADSGKQSRETRARAVETLGTIHGPAKRNILRYLDSTDQLVAQAAIGRLPNQDDPLEALDLLLERALGDNRGQAELTSMYTIRQCARRVAPSRLVPKLSDALARGGRVTVRKELVRLVSDFRLPDAVGILWNVWETPNQHRDVRAAATFVALSWLDDTRAWDLLRAAVSGPREVSMQVLRTYPYAVPTEHRAGIAALIREVAVGPDDQLRSAALGAIDSWAQWYPEAVTVLAQAVVNLDERAGWQAAAGSLGSLATTPAGEATAVETLHLLLRGEGPDADAERDRPMLQRARSITGVMTRRWSYHPSHRAPMRRIAGELERYDQFRTETVELVATTIDVENAGLLADLRDIERLVEGRPQLATRVGQQLRQPYRTAAFLLAATGELTNGHLMTGILAAQGSRMGWPEPWRDLLRGLRRHTDPSVRDAALAIMTATE
;
A
#
# COMPACT_ATOMS: atom_id res chain seq x y z
N MET A 1 36.13 33.47 0.69
CA MET A 1 36.29 32.06 1.13
C MET A 1 35.88 31.15 -0.02
N GLN A 2 36.57 30.02 -0.24
CA GLN A 2 36.16 29.03 -1.25
C GLN A 2 34.84 28.34 -0.85
N SER A 3 34.00 28.03 -1.83
CA SER A 3 32.80 27.20 -1.69
C SER A 3 33.16 25.74 -1.35
N TYR A 4 32.20 24.96 -0.87
CA TYR A 4 32.41 23.52 -0.61
C TYR A 4 32.78 22.76 -1.90
N VAL A 5 32.22 23.15 -3.04
CA VAL A 5 32.49 22.52 -4.34
C VAL A 5 33.94 22.76 -4.77
N GLU A 6 34.44 23.99 -4.62
CA GLU A 6 35.84 24.34 -4.92
C GLU A 6 36.81 23.58 -4.01
N ARG A 7 36.54 23.52 -2.69
CA ARG A 7 37.36 22.72 -1.76
C ARG A 7 37.42 21.25 -2.16
N ARG A 8 36.28 20.65 -2.54
CA ARG A 8 36.25 19.25 -3.00
C ARG A 8 37.05 19.04 -4.28
N ARG A 9 37.04 20.01 -5.19
CA ARG A 9 37.86 19.99 -6.40
C ARG A 9 39.35 20.03 -6.04
N GLU A 10 39.75 20.94 -5.15
CA GLU A 10 41.14 21.05 -4.70
C GLU A 10 41.63 19.76 -3.98
N ILE A 11 40.83 19.17 -3.09
CA ILE A 11 41.14 17.87 -2.46
C ILE A 11 41.36 16.79 -3.52
N THR A 12 40.54 16.78 -4.57
CA THR A 12 40.65 15.79 -5.65
C THR A 12 41.93 16.00 -6.47
N GLU A 13 42.26 17.25 -6.79
CA GLU A 13 43.48 17.62 -7.53
C GLU A 13 44.73 17.28 -6.73
N ARG A 14 44.79 17.63 -5.43
CA ARG A 14 45.92 17.32 -4.54
C ARG A 14 46.08 15.82 -4.31
N ALA A 15 44.98 15.09 -4.10
CA ALA A 15 45.04 13.63 -3.91
C ALA A 15 45.61 12.94 -5.15
N ARG A 16 45.22 13.36 -6.36
CA ARG A 16 45.75 12.80 -7.62
C ARG A 16 47.22 13.13 -7.87
N ALA A 17 47.75 14.18 -7.25
CA ALA A 17 49.14 14.59 -7.38
C ALA A 17 50.09 13.91 -6.39
N LEU A 18 49.60 13.05 -5.49
CA LEU A 18 50.43 12.32 -4.54
C LEU A 18 51.36 11.33 -5.27
N SER A 19 52.67 11.48 -5.06
CA SER A 19 53.69 10.54 -5.57
C SER A 19 53.82 9.27 -4.73
N ASP A 20 53.63 9.40 -3.41
CA ASP A 20 53.61 8.28 -2.45
C ASP A 20 52.38 8.41 -1.53
N PRO A 21 51.24 7.80 -1.91
CA PRO A 21 50.02 7.85 -1.11
C PRO A 21 50.15 7.18 0.26
N ASP A 22 50.97 6.14 0.42
CA ASP A 22 51.03 5.34 1.65
C ASP A 22 51.60 6.16 2.82
N ASP A 23 52.77 6.77 2.60
CA ASP A 23 53.45 7.61 3.60
C ASP A 23 52.62 8.88 3.89
N THR A 24 52.16 9.55 2.84
CA THR A 24 51.44 10.82 2.99
C THR A 24 50.10 10.63 3.72
N LEU A 25 49.31 9.62 3.34
CA LEU A 25 48.03 9.35 4.00
C LEU A 25 48.22 8.77 5.40
N THR A 26 49.34 8.10 5.68
CA THR A 26 49.66 7.63 7.02
C THR A 26 49.99 8.78 7.97
N ALA A 27 50.79 9.75 7.51
CA ALA A 27 51.05 10.98 8.27
C ALA A 27 49.75 11.77 8.48
N LEU A 28 49.01 12.02 7.39
CA LEU A 28 47.76 12.78 7.43
C LEU A 28 46.69 12.13 8.32
N TRP A 29 46.64 10.79 8.39
CA TRP A 29 45.71 10.08 9.29
C TRP A 29 45.88 10.50 10.75
N SER A 30 47.10 10.81 11.19
CA SER A 30 47.36 11.23 12.56
C SER A 30 46.90 12.67 12.85
N GLU A 31 46.80 13.50 11.81
CA GLU A 31 46.40 14.91 11.90
C GLU A 31 44.90 15.11 11.63
N ASP A 32 44.41 14.57 10.51
CA ASP A 32 43.02 14.64 10.06
C ASP A 32 42.60 13.32 9.37
N PRO A 33 42.12 12.33 10.17
CA PRO A 33 41.63 11.06 9.64
C PRO A 33 40.49 11.22 8.63
N GLU A 34 39.69 12.27 8.74
CA GLU A 34 38.56 12.52 7.85
C GLU A 34 39.03 12.95 6.46
N LEU A 35 40.00 13.85 6.39
CA LEU A 35 40.63 14.25 5.14
C LEU A 35 41.44 13.10 4.53
N ALA A 36 42.14 12.32 5.36
CA ALA A 36 42.85 11.12 4.91
C ALA A 36 41.90 10.12 4.22
N ILE A 37 40.70 9.89 4.75
CA ILE A 37 39.68 9.04 4.09
C ILE A 37 39.20 9.66 2.78
N ASP A 38 38.98 10.99 2.74
CA ASP A 38 38.54 11.68 1.51
C ASP A 38 39.57 11.57 0.39
N MET A 39 40.85 11.77 0.70
CA MET A 39 41.94 11.63 -0.26
C MET A 39 42.15 10.17 -0.65
N ALA A 40 42.12 9.24 0.33
CA ALA A 40 42.22 7.81 0.08
C ALA A 40 41.12 7.29 -0.86
N GLU A 41 39.89 7.82 -0.76
CA GLU A 41 38.80 7.47 -1.68
C GLU A 41 39.07 7.93 -3.12
N VAL A 42 39.73 9.09 -3.31
CA VAL A 42 40.10 9.60 -4.64
C VAL A 42 41.17 8.72 -5.30
N VAL A 43 42.20 8.32 -4.55
CA VAL A 43 43.31 7.49 -5.06
C VAL A 43 43.08 5.98 -4.90
N ASN A 44 41.98 5.57 -4.28
CA ASN A 44 41.66 4.19 -3.91
C ASN A 44 42.71 3.50 -3.02
N HIS A 45 43.26 4.25 -2.07
CA HIS A 45 44.23 3.71 -1.11
C HIS A 45 43.52 2.88 -0.03
N LEU A 46 43.49 1.56 -0.25
CA LEU A 46 42.79 0.59 0.60
C LEU A 46 43.32 0.49 2.04
N PRO A 47 44.63 0.55 2.31
CA PRO A 47 45.15 0.47 3.68
C PRO A 47 44.56 1.53 4.63
N THR A 48 44.33 2.77 4.16
CA THR A 48 43.67 3.81 4.97
C THR A 48 42.21 3.45 5.28
N LEU A 49 41.49 2.82 4.35
CA LEU A 49 40.11 2.39 4.58
C LEU A 49 40.04 1.22 5.57
N VAL A 50 40.99 0.28 5.49
CA VAL A 50 41.13 -0.80 6.47
C VAL A 50 41.46 -0.24 7.86
N ARG A 51 42.38 0.73 7.93
CA ARG A 51 42.69 1.45 9.17
C ARG A 51 41.46 2.14 9.75
N ALA A 52 40.64 2.76 8.90
CA ALA A 52 39.39 3.40 9.33
C ALA A 52 38.34 2.41 9.84
N LEU A 53 38.18 1.25 9.19
CA LEU A 53 37.31 0.17 9.67
C LEU A 53 37.74 -0.40 11.03
N ASN A 54 39.06 -0.44 11.30
CA ASN A 54 39.62 -0.97 12.54
C ASN A 54 39.91 0.11 13.61
N SER A 55 39.55 1.37 13.34
CA SER A 55 39.91 2.51 14.22
C SER A 55 39.21 2.52 15.58
N GLY A 56 38.12 1.76 15.75
CA GLY A 56 37.24 1.85 16.92
C GLY A 56 36.40 3.14 17.00
N VAL A 57 36.57 4.07 16.05
CA VAL A 57 35.82 5.32 15.96
C VAL A 57 34.67 5.14 14.98
N VAL A 58 33.45 4.99 15.50
CA VAL A 58 32.26 4.60 14.72
C VAL A 58 31.98 5.49 13.50
N ASP A 59 32.24 6.79 13.59
CA ASP A 59 31.98 7.69 12.46
C ASP A 59 33.00 7.50 11.33
N LEU A 60 34.28 7.22 11.65
CA LEU A 60 35.29 6.86 10.65
C LEU A 60 34.96 5.50 10.02
N GLN A 61 34.52 4.54 10.83
CA GLN A 61 34.07 3.22 10.34
C GLN A 61 32.85 3.35 9.39
N ILE A 62 31.85 4.17 9.74
CA ILE A 62 30.70 4.47 8.88
C ILE A 62 31.15 5.07 7.55
N ARG A 63 32.12 5.99 7.58
CA ARG A 63 32.68 6.58 6.35
C ARG A 63 33.36 5.53 5.48
N ALA A 64 34.19 4.69 6.06
CA ALA A 64 34.88 3.62 5.35
C ALA A 64 33.88 2.63 4.72
N ALA A 65 32.88 2.19 5.48
CA ALA A 65 31.80 1.32 4.98
C ALA A 65 30.97 1.97 3.85
N GLY A 66 30.84 3.31 3.86
CA GLY A 66 30.13 4.09 2.85
C GLY A 66 30.96 4.45 1.61
N SER A 67 32.28 4.29 1.66
CA SER A 67 33.25 4.73 0.65
C SER A 67 32.98 4.14 -0.75
N SER A 68 33.32 4.89 -1.80
CA SER A 68 33.32 4.39 -3.17
C SER A 68 34.40 3.40 -3.51
N SER A 69 35.48 3.34 -2.74
CA SER A 69 36.54 2.35 -2.87
C SER A 69 36.27 1.07 -2.08
N MET A 70 35.26 1.04 -1.20
CA MET A 70 34.86 -0.17 -0.43
C MET A 70 34.73 -1.45 -1.28
N PRO A 71 34.15 -1.43 -2.50
CA PRO A 71 34.04 -2.62 -3.35
C PRO A 71 35.37 -3.27 -3.74
N ARG A 72 36.50 -2.58 -3.57
CA ARG A 72 37.84 -3.06 -3.92
C ARG A 72 38.56 -3.75 -2.75
N LEU A 73 38.00 -3.70 -1.54
CA LEU A 73 38.55 -4.39 -0.38
C LEU A 73 38.43 -5.91 -0.56
N ASP A 74 39.43 -6.64 -0.08
CA ASP A 74 39.35 -8.09 0.06
C ASP A 74 38.22 -8.45 1.05
N PRO A 75 37.25 -9.30 0.66
CA PRO A 75 36.21 -9.78 1.57
C PRO A 75 36.74 -10.35 2.88
N ALA A 76 37.93 -10.97 2.89
CA ALA A 76 38.55 -11.53 4.09
C ALA A 76 38.79 -10.47 5.19
N VAL A 77 39.11 -9.23 4.80
CA VAL A 77 39.28 -8.12 5.75
C VAL A 77 37.95 -7.78 6.44
N LEU A 78 36.85 -7.82 5.70
CA LEU A 78 35.52 -7.58 6.26
C LEU A 78 35.05 -8.76 7.12
N VAL A 79 35.31 -10.00 6.69
CA VAL A 79 35.03 -11.20 7.50
C VAL A 79 35.73 -11.12 8.86
N ALA A 80 36.99 -10.71 8.89
CA ALA A 80 37.75 -10.56 10.14
C ALA A 80 37.21 -9.44 11.06
N ALA A 81 36.78 -8.31 10.49
CA ALA A 81 36.27 -7.18 11.26
C ALA A 81 34.81 -7.38 11.72
N LEU A 82 34.00 -8.12 10.94
CA LEU A 82 32.55 -8.24 11.11
C LEU A 82 32.08 -8.57 12.53
N PRO A 83 32.67 -9.52 13.28
CA PRO A 83 32.17 -9.91 14.59
C PRO A 83 32.03 -8.74 15.56
N ASP A 84 32.93 -7.76 15.50
CA ASP A 84 32.95 -6.63 16.43
C ASP A 84 32.58 -5.28 15.80
N LEU A 85 32.23 -5.24 14.52
CA LEU A 85 31.75 -4.02 13.87
C LEU A 85 30.41 -3.56 14.50
N PRO A 86 30.24 -2.29 14.91
CA PRO A 86 28.96 -1.78 15.40
C PRO A 86 27.82 -1.92 14.39
N MET A 87 26.59 -2.16 14.87
CA MET A 87 25.40 -2.33 14.00
C MET A 87 25.20 -1.14 13.04
N ALA A 88 25.51 0.08 13.46
CA ALA A 88 25.42 1.28 12.62
C ALA A 88 26.36 1.20 11.39
N VAL A 89 27.55 0.65 11.56
CA VAL A 89 28.53 0.43 10.48
C VAL A 89 28.05 -0.69 9.56
N ARG A 90 27.65 -1.84 10.12
CA ARG A 90 27.14 -2.98 9.35
C ARG A 90 25.96 -2.60 8.46
N ARG A 91 25.01 -1.81 8.97
CA ARG A 91 23.87 -1.30 8.17
C ARG A 91 24.30 -0.43 6.99
N VAL A 92 25.35 0.38 7.14
CA VAL A 92 25.90 1.18 6.04
C VAL A 92 26.61 0.27 5.04
N LEU A 93 27.38 -0.71 5.51
CA LEU A 93 28.04 -1.72 4.70
C LEU A 93 27.02 -2.51 3.84
N TYR A 94 25.99 -3.10 4.45
CA TYR A 94 24.96 -3.86 3.73
C TYR A 94 24.19 -2.99 2.75
N ARG A 95 23.90 -1.73 3.11
CA ARG A 95 23.28 -0.77 2.19
C ARG A 95 24.19 -0.50 0.99
N ARG A 96 25.51 -0.36 1.20
CA ARG A 96 26.49 -0.15 0.14
C ARG A 96 26.57 -1.37 -0.79
N ILE A 97 26.73 -2.57 -0.24
CA ILE A 97 26.69 -3.85 -0.98
C ILE A 97 25.43 -3.93 -1.83
N ARG A 98 24.26 -3.63 -1.25
CA ARG A 98 22.98 -3.63 -1.96
C ARG A 98 22.90 -2.61 -3.08
N SER A 99 23.31 -1.37 -2.81
CA SER A 99 23.23 -0.27 -3.78
C SER A 99 24.16 -0.45 -4.97
N ARG A 100 25.31 -1.10 -4.75
CA ARG A 100 26.34 -1.35 -5.77
C ARG A 100 26.29 -2.76 -6.36
N ARG A 101 25.35 -3.61 -5.91
CA ARG A 101 25.16 -5.00 -6.36
C ARG A 101 26.45 -5.83 -6.27
N LEU A 102 27.11 -5.78 -5.13
CA LEU A 102 28.38 -6.47 -4.91
C LEU A 102 28.15 -7.95 -4.56
N THR A 103 27.78 -8.76 -5.55
CA THR A 103 27.44 -10.17 -5.35
C THR A 103 28.57 -11.02 -4.74
N PRO A 104 29.81 -10.98 -5.25
CA PRO A 104 30.91 -11.75 -4.65
C PRO A 104 31.15 -11.40 -3.18
N MET A 105 31.02 -10.11 -2.84
CA MET A 105 31.15 -9.64 -1.47
C MET A 105 30.02 -10.17 -0.57
N ALA A 106 28.77 -10.16 -1.05
CA ALA A 106 27.65 -10.70 -0.28
C ALA A 106 27.83 -12.21 -0.02
N SER A 107 28.21 -12.97 -1.05
CA SER A 107 28.44 -14.42 -0.94
C SER A 107 29.57 -14.76 0.04
N ALA A 108 30.66 -13.99 0.03
CA ALA A 108 31.78 -14.21 0.93
C ALA A 108 31.45 -13.88 2.40
N LEU A 109 30.52 -12.94 2.64
CA LEU A 109 30.20 -12.47 3.99
C LEU A 109 29.06 -13.25 4.65
N ILE A 110 28.17 -13.90 3.90
CA ILE A 110 26.90 -14.44 4.45
C ILE A 110 27.12 -15.41 5.61
N GLU A 111 28.10 -16.30 5.52
CA GLU A 111 28.42 -17.29 6.54
C GLU A 111 28.95 -16.63 7.82
N ALA A 112 29.88 -15.69 7.68
CA ALA A 112 30.41 -14.91 8.80
C ALA A 112 29.33 -14.04 9.45
N VAL A 113 28.43 -13.44 8.66
CA VAL A 113 27.29 -12.65 9.17
C VAL A 113 26.29 -13.55 9.90
N HIS A 114 26.00 -14.75 9.37
CA HIS A 114 25.14 -15.72 10.04
C HIS A 114 25.73 -16.13 11.39
N ALA A 115 27.01 -16.50 11.42
CA ALA A 115 27.69 -16.93 12.64
C ALA A 115 27.79 -15.81 13.70
N ALA A 116 28.11 -14.58 13.29
CA ALA A 116 28.31 -13.48 14.24
C ALA A 116 27.04 -12.71 14.61
N HIS A 117 26.12 -12.52 13.66
CA HIS A 117 24.96 -11.62 13.78
C HIS A 117 23.61 -12.30 13.49
N GLY A 118 23.61 -13.62 13.26
CA GLY A 118 22.43 -14.46 13.19
C GLY A 118 21.59 -14.33 11.92
N VAL A 119 20.46 -15.06 11.93
CA VAL A 119 19.60 -15.30 10.77
C VAL A 119 19.07 -14.04 10.10
N TYR A 120 18.65 -13.02 10.88
CA TYR A 120 17.99 -11.84 10.30
C TYR A 120 18.97 -10.94 9.52
N GLU A 121 20.20 -10.75 10.00
CA GLU A 121 21.20 -9.97 9.23
C GLU A 121 21.65 -10.75 7.99
N ALA A 122 21.90 -12.06 8.11
CA ALA A 122 22.28 -12.92 6.98
C ALA A 122 21.18 -12.96 5.90
N ALA A 123 19.91 -13.03 6.31
CA ALA A 123 18.75 -12.98 5.42
C ALA A 123 18.65 -11.68 4.62
N THR A 124 19.19 -10.55 5.12
CA THR A 124 19.26 -9.30 4.33
C THR A 124 20.28 -9.38 3.19
N LEU A 125 21.31 -10.20 3.34
CA LEU A 125 22.37 -10.42 2.35
C LEU A 125 22.06 -11.55 1.38
N LEU A 126 21.29 -12.56 1.79
CA LEU A 126 20.99 -13.73 0.96
C LEU A 126 20.56 -13.36 -0.47
N PRO A 127 19.59 -12.44 -0.72
CA PRO A 127 19.21 -12.10 -2.09
C PRO A 127 20.31 -11.44 -2.92
N LEU A 128 21.43 -11.00 -2.33
CA LEU A 128 22.55 -10.37 -3.03
C LEU A 128 23.61 -11.37 -3.48
N CYS A 129 23.59 -12.58 -2.93
CA CYS A 129 24.58 -13.62 -3.19
C CYS A 129 24.41 -14.23 -4.58
N ASP A 130 25.39 -15.02 -5.01
CA ASP A 130 25.27 -15.83 -6.23
C ASP A 130 24.28 -17.00 -6.02
N THR A 131 23.81 -17.58 -7.13
CA THR A 131 22.76 -18.62 -7.10
C THR A 131 23.17 -19.85 -6.28
N ALA A 132 24.42 -20.31 -6.36
CA ALA A 132 24.89 -21.48 -5.61
C ALA A 132 24.88 -21.22 -4.10
N THR A 133 25.29 -20.03 -3.69
CA THR A 133 25.22 -19.59 -2.29
C THR A 133 23.78 -19.44 -1.83
N VAL A 134 22.89 -18.89 -2.65
CA VAL A 134 21.46 -18.77 -2.33
C VAL A 134 20.84 -20.14 -2.15
N GLU A 135 21.07 -21.07 -3.07
CA GLU A 135 20.54 -22.44 -3.00
C GLU A 135 20.95 -23.14 -1.69
N ARG A 136 22.23 -23.06 -1.32
CA ARG A 136 22.76 -23.61 -0.07
C ARG A 136 22.13 -23.00 1.18
N TRP A 137 22.00 -21.68 1.24
CA TRP A 137 21.57 -20.97 2.45
C TRP A 137 20.06 -20.72 2.54
N LEU A 138 19.32 -20.85 1.44
CA LEU A 138 17.88 -20.57 1.43
C LEU A 138 17.13 -21.57 2.31
N ALA A 139 17.53 -22.84 2.38
CA ALA A 139 16.91 -23.82 3.30
C ALA A 139 17.06 -23.42 4.78
N VAL A 140 18.21 -22.85 5.14
CA VAL A 140 18.52 -22.39 6.51
C VAL A 140 17.76 -21.09 6.84
N LEU A 141 17.76 -20.13 5.90
CA LEU A 141 17.26 -18.78 6.11
C LEU A 141 15.83 -18.55 5.61
N GLU A 142 15.13 -19.60 5.16
CA GLU A 142 13.83 -19.50 4.48
C GLU A 142 12.79 -18.72 5.30
N HIS A 143 12.78 -18.98 6.62
CA HIS A 143 11.86 -18.40 7.60
C HIS A 143 12.11 -16.89 7.86
N ALA A 144 13.30 -16.38 7.50
CA ALA A 144 13.73 -15.01 7.79
C ALA A 144 13.90 -14.14 6.52
N VAL A 145 14.13 -14.75 5.35
CA VAL A 145 14.41 -14.02 4.11
C VAL A 145 13.15 -13.43 3.47
N ASN A 146 13.32 -12.25 2.87
CA ASN A 146 12.32 -11.70 1.96
C ASN A 146 12.31 -12.50 0.65
N GLN A 147 11.34 -13.40 0.53
CA GLN A 147 11.19 -14.30 -0.62
C GLN A 147 11.02 -13.56 -1.96
N SER A 148 10.32 -12.42 -2.00
CA SER A 148 10.23 -11.58 -3.21
C SER A 148 11.58 -11.04 -3.65
N ALA A 149 12.43 -10.64 -2.70
CA ALA A 149 13.76 -10.14 -3.03
C ALA A 149 14.64 -11.25 -3.64
N VAL A 150 14.50 -12.49 -3.16
CA VAL A 150 15.17 -13.67 -3.74
C VAL A 150 14.61 -13.96 -5.12
N ALA A 151 13.28 -14.08 -5.26
CA ALA A 151 12.61 -14.40 -6.53
C ALA A 151 12.90 -13.40 -7.65
N LYS A 152 13.00 -12.11 -7.31
CA LYS A 152 13.39 -11.06 -8.25
C LYS A 152 14.79 -11.23 -8.84
N ARG A 153 15.71 -11.85 -8.10
CA ARG A 153 17.14 -11.96 -8.49
C ARG A 153 17.55 -13.36 -8.91
N HIS A 154 16.86 -14.37 -8.40
CA HIS A 154 17.06 -15.78 -8.72
C HIS A 154 15.73 -16.41 -9.16
N PRO A 155 15.08 -15.89 -10.23
CA PRO A 155 13.75 -16.34 -10.66
C PRO A 155 13.75 -17.83 -11.05
N GLU A 156 14.81 -18.31 -11.69
CA GLU A 156 14.96 -19.70 -12.13
C GLU A 156 15.03 -20.70 -10.96
N LEU A 157 15.79 -20.36 -9.91
CA LEU A 157 15.88 -21.16 -8.69
C LEU A 157 14.52 -21.24 -8.00
N MET A 158 13.84 -20.11 -7.83
CA MET A 158 12.54 -20.06 -7.16
C MET A 158 11.46 -20.81 -7.95
N LEU A 159 11.50 -20.75 -9.28
CA LEU A 159 10.56 -21.47 -10.13
C LEU A 159 10.79 -22.98 -10.10
N THR A 160 12.06 -23.43 -10.13
CA THR A 160 12.41 -24.86 -10.01
C THR A 160 11.94 -25.43 -8.68
N ARG A 161 12.25 -24.73 -7.58
CA ARG A 161 11.76 -25.10 -6.24
C ARG A 161 10.24 -25.09 -6.14
N ALA A 162 9.56 -24.11 -6.75
CA ALA A 162 8.11 -24.08 -6.74
C ALA A 162 7.50 -25.31 -7.42
N VAL A 163 8.07 -25.77 -8.54
CA VAL A 163 7.62 -27.00 -9.22
C VAL A 163 7.82 -28.22 -8.34
N GLU A 164 9.01 -28.39 -7.74
CA GLU A 164 9.35 -29.53 -6.89
C GLU A 164 8.48 -29.59 -5.64
N GLU A 165 8.32 -28.46 -4.94
CA GLU A 165 7.52 -28.39 -3.72
C GLU A 165 6.02 -28.60 -4.02
N LEU A 166 5.47 -27.97 -5.06
CA LEU A 166 4.05 -28.12 -5.39
C LEU A 166 3.67 -29.52 -5.90
N ALA A 167 4.60 -30.23 -6.54
CA ALA A 167 4.37 -31.58 -7.02
C ALA A 167 4.10 -32.58 -5.88
N GLY A 168 4.72 -32.38 -4.71
CA GLY A 168 4.56 -33.25 -3.53
C GLY A 168 3.41 -32.87 -2.59
N LEU A 169 2.68 -31.79 -2.87
CA LEU A 169 1.62 -31.28 -1.98
C LEU A 169 0.22 -31.68 -2.44
N GLU A 170 -0.52 -32.34 -1.54
CA GLU A 170 -1.96 -32.60 -1.71
C GLU A 170 -2.78 -31.32 -1.57
N VAL A 171 -2.41 -30.42 -0.65
CA VAL A 171 -3.08 -29.13 -0.42
C VAL A 171 -2.15 -27.97 -0.78
N ARG A 172 -2.42 -27.31 -1.92
CA ARG A 172 -1.51 -26.31 -2.53
C ARG A 172 -1.83 -24.86 -2.15
N ASP A 173 -3.06 -24.58 -1.72
CA ASP A 173 -3.51 -23.21 -1.42
C ASP A 173 -2.71 -22.53 -0.31
N ASN A 174 -2.29 -23.29 0.70
CA ASN A 174 -1.47 -22.73 1.78
C ASN A 174 -0.10 -22.30 1.25
N TRP A 175 0.51 -23.11 0.37
CA TRP A 175 1.76 -22.77 -0.30
C TRP A 175 1.62 -21.48 -1.09
N TRP A 176 0.56 -21.34 -1.91
CA TRP A 176 0.31 -20.14 -2.70
C TRP A 176 0.01 -18.89 -1.85
N ARG A 177 -0.68 -19.06 -0.72
CA ARG A 177 -0.91 -17.95 0.23
C ARG A 177 0.40 -17.44 0.81
N GLN A 178 1.35 -18.34 1.06
CA GLN A 178 2.64 -18.04 1.68
C GLN A 178 3.71 -17.56 0.69
N ARG A 179 3.65 -18.00 -0.57
CA ARG A 179 4.74 -17.78 -1.56
C ARG A 179 4.29 -17.16 -2.87
N GLY A 180 2.99 -17.01 -3.12
CA GLY A 180 2.45 -16.48 -4.37
C GLY A 180 2.94 -15.07 -4.69
N TYR A 181 3.13 -14.22 -3.67
CA TYR A 181 3.68 -12.87 -3.84
C TYR A 181 5.16 -12.87 -4.28
N ALA A 182 5.92 -13.92 -3.97
CA ALA A 182 7.28 -14.08 -4.47
C ALA A 182 7.28 -14.53 -5.93
N LEU A 183 6.37 -15.43 -6.31
CA LEU A 183 6.18 -15.82 -7.72
C LEU A 183 5.66 -14.67 -8.59
N ASP A 184 4.99 -13.67 -8.03
CA ASP A 184 4.62 -12.46 -8.77
C ASP A 184 5.84 -11.73 -9.35
N GLU A 185 6.98 -11.70 -8.63
CA GLU A 185 8.22 -11.12 -9.15
C GLU A 185 8.83 -11.98 -10.27
N VAL A 186 8.60 -13.30 -10.28
CA VAL A 186 9.10 -14.23 -11.30
C VAL A 186 8.40 -14.03 -12.65
N VAL A 187 7.14 -13.58 -12.65
CA VAL A 187 6.36 -13.31 -13.89
C VAL A 187 7.05 -12.29 -14.80
N GLU A 188 7.88 -11.40 -14.25
CA GLU A 188 8.70 -10.48 -15.05
C GLU A 188 9.69 -11.21 -15.98
N TYR A 189 10.21 -12.35 -15.54
CA TYR A 189 11.32 -13.05 -16.17
C TYR A 189 10.85 -14.30 -16.95
N ALA A 190 9.88 -15.05 -16.42
CA ALA A 190 9.44 -16.32 -17.00
C ALA A 190 7.90 -16.47 -17.00
N PRO A 191 7.13 -15.56 -17.63
CA PRO A 191 5.68 -15.56 -17.53
C PRO A 191 5.03 -16.83 -18.12
N ALA A 192 5.60 -17.43 -19.17
CA ALA A 192 5.06 -18.66 -19.76
C ALA A 192 5.17 -19.86 -18.81
N ARG A 193 6.32 -20.02 -18.15
CA ARG A 193 6.50 -21.11 -17.19
C ARG A 193 5.70 -20.90 -15.92
N VAL A 194 5.47 -19.64 -15.52
CA VAL A 194 4.53 -19.35 -14.43
C VAL A 194 3.09 -19.70 -14.83
N LEU A 195 2.68 -19.45 -16.09
CA LEU A 195 1.39 -19.91 -16.59
C LEU A 195 1.27 -21.44 -16.58
N ASP A 196 2.30 -22.17 -17.02
CA ASP A 196 2.35 -23.64 -16.93
C ASP A 196 2.22 -24.12 -15.47
N LEU A 197 2.86 -23.41 -14.53
CA LEU A 197 2.78 -23.71 -13.10
C LEU A 197 1.38 -23.49 -12.54
N ILE A 198 0.71 -22.40 -12.92
CA ILE A 198 -0.68 -22.10 -12.52
C ILE A 198 -1.64 -23.15 -13.05
N GLU A 199 -1.45 -23.62 -14.28
CA GLU A 199 -2.30 -24.65 -14.86
C GLU A 199 -2.20 -25.99 -14.15
N ARG A 200 -0.98 -26.42 -13.82
CA ARG A 200 -0.75 -27.73 -13.19
C ARG A 200 -0.98 -27.71 -11.68
N TYR A 201 -0.59 -26.61 -11.04
CA TYR A 201 -0.42 -26.53 -9.59
C TYR A 201 -1.02 -25.26 -8.98
N GLY A 202 -1.73 -24.44 -9.75
CA GLY A 202 -2.23 -23.14 -9.30
C GLY A 202 -3.19 -23.21 -8.12
N PRO A 203 -3.35 -22.08 -7.40
CA PRO A 203 -4.28 -21.98 -6.28
C PRO A 203 -5.72 -22.16 -6.74
N SER A 204 -6.58 -22.56 -5.83
CA SER A 204 -7.92 -23.04 -6.14
C SER A 204 -8.93 -21.93 -6.42
N THR A 205 -8.85 -20.81 -5.69
CA THR A 205 -9.96 -19.81 -5.65
C THR A 205 -9.56 -18.37 -5.99
N TRP A 206 -8.27 -18.06 -6.18
CA TRP A 206 -7.79 -16.72 -6.52
C TRP A 206 -6.51 -16.78 -7.36
N LEU A 207 -6.14 -15.68 -8.01
CA LEU A 207 -4.80 -15.55 -8.61
C LEU A 207 -3.95 -14.55 -7.80
N PRO A 208 -2.78 -14.94 -7.26
CA PRO A 208 -1.99 -14.15 -6.31
C PRO A 208 -1.08 -13.12 -7.00
N PHE A 209 -1.47 -12.63 -8.18
CA PHE A 209 -0.60 -11.82 -9.03
C PHE A 209 -1.05 -10.37 -9.10
N SER A 210 -0.07 -9.46 -9.19
CA SER A 210 -0.31 -8.04 -9.39
C SER A 210 -0.88 -7.76 -10.78
N VAL A 211 -1.54 -6.61 -10.95
CA VAL A 211 -2.09 -6.17 -12.24
C VAL A 211 -1.02 -6.15 -13.36
N ARG A 212 0.23 -5.83 -13.01
CA ARG A 212 1.38 -5.84 -13.94
C ARG A 212 1.68 -7.25 -14.42
N SER A 213 1.72 -8.22 -13.52
CA SER A 213 1.98 -9.63 -13.82
C SER A 213 0.83 -10.27 -14.58
N MET A 214 -0.42 -10.00 -14.18
CA MET A 214 -1.61 -10.43 -14.91
C MET A 214 -1.60 -9.93 -16.37
N THR A 215 -1.14 -8.71 -16.62
CA THR A 215 -0.95 -8.19 -17.99
C THR A 215 0.09 -8.99 -18.78
N ARG A 216 1.18 -9.44 -18.14
CA ARG A 216 2.22 -10.24 -18.80
C ARG A 216 1.73 -11.64 -19.12
N LEU A 217 1.05 -12.29 -18.18
CA LEU A 217 0.45 -13.62 -18.39
C LEU A 217 -0.58 -13.59 -19.54
N ALA A 218 -1.45 -12.57 -19.58
CA ALA A 218 -2.40 -12.36 -20.67
C ALA A 218 -1.75 -12.19 -22.06
N LYS A 219 -0.50 -11.71 -22.13
CA LYS A 219 0.26 -11.55 -23.38
C LYS A 219 1.00 -12.81 -23.80
N VAL A 220 1.21 -13.77 -22.90
CA VAL A 220 1.82 -15.06 -23.24
C VAL A 220 0.85 -15.88 -24.07
N ASP A 221 -0.32 -16.14 -23.51
CA ASP A 221 -1.38 -16.91 -24.16
C ASP A 221 -2.73 -16.49 -23.58
N ALA A 222 -3.54 -15.81 -24.40
CA ALA A 222 -4.79 -15.23 -23.95
C ALA A 222 -5.86 -16.28 -23.65
N SER A 223 -5.92 -17.38 -24.41
CA SER A 223 -6.91 -18.45 -24.23
C SER A 223 -6.62 -19.19 -22.93
N ARG A 224 -5.39 -19.69 -22.78
CA ARG A 224 -4.92 -20.35 -21.56
C ARG A 224 -5.09 -19.48 -20.32
N PHE A 225 -4.73 -18.21 -20.41
CA PHE A 225 -4.87 -17.28 -19.29
C PHE A 225 -6.34 -17.06 -18.90
N ILE A 226 -7.25 -16.86 -19.86
CA ILE A 226 -8.69 -16.70 -19.55
C ILE A 226 -9.24 -17.95 -18.87
N GLN A 227 -8.88 -19.15 -19.32
CA GLN A 227 -9.27 -20.40 -18.66
C GLN A 227 -8.83 -20.44 -17.20
N GLN A 228 -7.68 -19.85 -16.86
CA GLN A 228 -7.25 -19.74 -15.46
C GLN A 228 -8.09 -18.76 -14.62
N LEU A 229 -8.80 -17.82 -15.24
CA LEU A 229 -9.68 -16.86 -14.55
C LEU A 229 -11.03 -17.47 -14.16
N GLU A 230 -11.51 -18.48 -14.88
CA GLU A 230 -12.93 -18.86 -14.86
C GLU A 230 -13.45 -19.29 -13.48
N ASN A 231 -12.58 -19.97 -12.72
CA ASN A 231 -12.91 -20.52 -11.40
C ASN A 231 -12.15 -19.81 -10.27
N ARG A 232 -11.55 -18.64 -10.54
CA ARG A 232 -10.70 -17.93 -9.59
C ARG A 232 -11.06 -16.45 -9.51
N LYS A 233 -11.02 -15.89 -8.30
CA LYS A 233 -11.06 -14.44 -8.12
C LYS A 233 -9.85 -13.79 -8.79
N TYR A 234 -10.08 -12.75 -9.56
CA TYR A 234 -9.04 -12.04 -10.31
C TYR A 234 -9.20 -10.53 -10.25
N THR A 235 -8.13 -9.81 -10.61
CA THR A 235 -8.15 -8.36 -10.84
C THR A 235 -7.28 -8.03 -12.03
N LEU A 236 -7.88 -7.44 -13.07
CA LEU A 236 -7.19 -7.06 -14.31
C LEU A 236 -7.14 -5.54 -14.45
N GLY A 237 -6.00 -5.03 -14.93
CA GLY A 237 -5.87 -3.63 -15.33
C GLY A 237 -6.16 -3.42 -16.81
N LYS A 238 -6.34 -2.16 -17.22
CA LYS A 238 -6.57 -1.77 -18.63
C LYS A 238 -5.57 -2.41 -19.62
N PRO A 239 -4.25 -2.50 -19.34
CA PRO A 239 -3.31 -3.14 -20.26
C PRO A 239 -3.56 -4.63 -20.49
N ALA A 240 -4.08 -5.37 -19.50
CA ALA A 240 -4.44 -6.77 -19.65
C ALA A 240 -5.65 -6.93 -20.56
N TYR A 241 -6.71 -6.13 -20.35
CA TYR A 241 -7.88 -6.14 -21.26
C TYR A 241 -7.49 -5.81 -22.70
N LEU A 242 -6.60 -4.82 -22.91
CA LEU A 242 -6.10 -4.49 -24.25
C LEU A 242 -5.37 -5.68 -24.90
N ALA A 243 -4.55 -6.41 -24.13
CA ALA A 243 -3.86 -7.59 -24.64
C ALA A 243 -4.83 -8.71 -25.02
N LEU A 244 -5.82 -9.00 -24.17
CA LEU A 244 -6.82 -10.05 -24.41
C LEU A 244 -7.73 -9.72 -25.60
N VAL A 245 -8.16 -8.45 -25.73
CA VAL A 245 -8.97 -8.01 -26.85
C VAL A 245 -8.19 -8.03 -28.17
N ALA A 246 -6.91 -7.66 -28.14
CA ALA A 246 -6.06 -7.74 -29.33
C ALA A 246 -5.84 -9.18 -29.80
N ALA A 247 -5.75 -10.14 -28.87
CA ALA A 247 -5.62 -11.56 -29.19
C ALA A 247 -6.95 -12.22 -29.63
N ALA A 248 -8.08 -11.69 -29.18
CA ALA A 248 -9.44 -12.14 -29.51
C ALA A 248 -9.68 -13.68 -29.44
N PRO A 249 -9.27 -14.37 -28.35
CA PRO A 249 -9.55 -15.80 -28.20
C PRO A 249 -11.07 -16.06 -28.08
N ALA A 250 -11.53 -17.28 -28.37
CA ALA A 250 -12.95 -17.62 -28.29
C ALA A 250 -13.52 -17.41 -26.88
N GLU A 251 -12.72 -17.68 -25.85
CA GLU A 251 -13.05 -17.50 -24.44
C GLU A 251 -13.22 -16.03 -24.02
N LEU A 252 -12.84 -15.07 -24.88
CA LEU A 252 -13.06 -13.64 -24.60
C LEU A 252 -14.54 -13.32 -24.39
N VAL A 253 -15.46 -14.06 -25.02
CA VAL A 253 -16.90 -13.93 -24.80
C VAL A 253 -17.28 -14.20 -23.34
N TRP A 254 -16.65 -15.20 -22.70
CA TRP A 254 -16.86 -15.47 -21.27
C TRP A 254 -16.41 -14.27 -20.44
N LEU A 255 -15.23 -13.71 -20.70
CA LEU A 255 -14.74 -12.53 -19.98
C LEU A 255 -15.65 -11.31 -20.24
N GLY A 256 -16.16 -11.16 -21.46
CA GLY A 256 -17.14 -10.15 -21.83
C GLY A 256 -18.45 -10.25 -21.03
N ARG A 257 -18.88 -11.45 -20.64
CA ARG A 257 -20.05 -11.63 -19.76
C ARG A 257 -19.79 -11.22 -18.31
N GLN A 258 -18.53 -11.24 -17.86
CA GLN A 258 -18.14 -10.81 -16.50
C GLN A 258 -17.81 -9.31 -16.41
N ASP A 259 -17.10 -8.79 -17.42
CA ASP A 259 -16.45 -7.47 -17.41
C ASP A 259 -16.76 -6.65 -18.69
N LEU A 260 -18.00 -6.73 -19.21
CA LEU A 260 -18.40 -6.19 -20.53
C LEU A 260 -17.88 -4.77 -20.81
N VAL A 261 -18.11 -3.85 -19.87
CA VAL A 261 -17.71 -2.43 -19.99
C VAL A 261 -16.20 -2.29 -20.17
N LYS A 262 -15.40 -3.06 -19.43
CA LYS A 262 -13.94 -3.01 -19.50
C LYS A 262 -13.42 -3.61 -20.81
N VAL A 263 -14.04 -4.69 -21.28
CA VAL A 263 -13.73 -5.33 -22.58
C VAL A 263 -14.08 -4.40 -23.74
N LEU A 264 -15.29 -3.83 -23.77
CA LEU A 264 -15.71 -2.89 -24.81
C LEU A 264 -14.85 -1.62 -24.85
N ARG A 265 -14.44 -1.07 -23.70
CA ARG A 265 -13.51 0.07 -23.63
C ARG A 265 -12.13 -0.24 -24.23
N ALA A 266 -11.68 -1.49 -24.13
CA ALA A 266 -10.43 -1.94 -24.73
C ALA A 266 -10.55 -2.26 -26.23
N MET A 267 -11.77 -2.38 -26.76
CA MET A 267 -12.06 -2.78 -28.13
C MET A 267 -12.19 -1.58 -29.09
N PRO A 268 -11.71 -1.71 -30.35
CA PRO A 268 -12.00 -0.74 -31.40
C PRO A 268 -13.51 -0.58 -31.62
N PRO A 269 -14.04 0.63 -31.86
CA PRO A 269 -15.47 0.86 -32.02
C PRO A 269 -16.13 -0.04 -33.07
N SER A 270 -15.45 -0.35 -34.18
CA SER A 270 -15.98 -1.18 -35.27
C SER A 270 -16.33 -2.61 -34.87
N GLN A 271 -15.68 -3.17 -33.84
CA GLN A 271 -15.90 -4.57 -33.40
C GLN A 271 -16.94 -4.69 -32.27
N ARG A 272 -17.32 -3.58 -31.63
CA ARG A 272 -18.12 -3.59 -30.40
C ARG A 272 -19.53 -4.12 -30.60
N ALA A 273 -20.16 -3.84 -31.74
CA ALA A 273 -21.52 -4.30 -32.02
C ALA A 273 -21.57 -5.84 -32.16
N GLU A 274 -20.69 -6.41 -32.99
CA GLU A 274 -20.60 -7.85 -33.19
C GLU A 274 -20.23 -8.58 -31.88
N PHE A 275 -19.29 -8.04 -31.10
CA PHE A 275 -18.94 -8.63 -29.80
C PHE A 275 -20.08 -8.54 -28.78
N PHE A 276 -20.81 -7.42 -28.76
CA PHE A 276 -22.00 -7.27 -27.91
C PHE A 276 -23.04 -8.34 -28.23
N ASP A 277 -23.28 -8.63 -29.51
CA ASP A 277 -24.17 -9.72 -29.95
C ASP A 277 -23.66 -11.09 -29.50
N LYS A 278 -22.36 -11.38 -29.66
CA LYS A 278 -21.76 -12.64 -29.19
C LYS A 278 -21.92 -12.86 -27.68
N VAL A 279 -21.77 -11.80 -26.87
CA VAL A 279 -21.93 -11.86 -25.41
C VAL A 279 -23.38 -12.14 -24.99
N HIS A 280 -24.35 -11.66 -25.79
CA HIS A 280 -25.79 -11.75 -25.51
C HIS A 280 -26.55 -12.78 -26.36
N ALA A 281 -25.86 -13.62 -27.14
CA ALA A 281 -26.48 -14.55 -28.08
C ALA A 281 -27.47 -15.53 -27.43
N ASP A 282 -27.33 -15.79 -26.14
CA ASP A 282 -28.17 -16.68 -25.32
C ASP A 282 -29.29 -15.97 -24.56
N LYS A 283 -29.49 -14.67 -24.78
CA LYS A 283 -30.49 -13.85 -24.09
C LYS A 283 -31.61 -13.41 -25.01
N ASP A 284 -32.81 -13.29 -24.46
CA ASP A 284 -33.91 -12.61 -25.16
C ASP A 284 -33.73 -11.10 -25.06
N MET A 285 -33.09 -10.53 -26.07
CA MET A 285 -32.82 -9.10 -26.14
C MET A 285 -34.10 -8.25 -26.22
N ALA A 286 -35.30 -8.82 -26.42
CA ALA A 286 -36.53 -8.03 -26.38
C ALA A 286 -36.73 -7.35 -25.01
N ARG A 287 -36.32 -8.01 -23.92
CA ARG A 287 -36.59 -7.56 -22.54
C ARG A 287 -35.34 -7.25 -21.71
N VAL A 288 -34.15 -7.52 -22.24
CA VAL A 288 -32.90 -7.19 -21.55
C VAL A 288 -32.70 -5.69 -21.49
N GLU A 289 -32.54 -5.16 -20.28
CA GLU A 289 -32.05 -3.80 -20.05
C GLU A 289 -30.54 -3.75 -20.29
N VAL A 290 -30.10 -2.85 -21.15
CA VAL A 290 -28.69 -2.60 -21.40
C VAL A 290 -28.26 -1.40 -20.56
N PRO A 291 -27.32 -1.56 -19.61
CA PRO A 291 -26.85 -0.45 -18.80
C PRO A 291 -26.34 0.73 -19.65
N GLU A 292 -26.58 1.94 -19.18
CA GLU A 292 -26.26 3.17 -19.93
C GLU A 292 -24.76 3.27 -20.29
N ASP A 293 -23.88 2.84 -19.39
CA ASP A 293 -22.44 2.83 -19.61
C ASP A 293 -22.00 1.86 -20.72
N VAL A 294 -22.77 0.80 -20.98
CA VAL A 294 -22.62 -0.09 -22.14
C VAL A 294 -23.15 0.60 -23.41
N LEU A 295 -24.33 1.22 -23.38
CA LEU A 295 -24.90 1.95 -24.52
C LEU A 295 -23.93 3.04 -25.03
N ARG A 296 -23.31 3.79 -24.12
CA ARG A 296 -22.30 4.82 -24.43
C ARG A 296 -21.07 4.27 -25.16
N LEU A 297 -20.76 2.98 -25.04
CA LEU A 297 -19.63 2.34 -25.72
C LEU A 297 -20.00 1.78 -27.09
N LEU A 298 -21.29 1.59 -27.40
CA LEU A 298 -21.73 1.02 -28.67
C LEU A 298 -21.63 2.02 -29.84
N PRO A 299 -21.40 1.53 -31.07
CA PRO A 299 -21.47 2.35 -32.28
C PRO A 299 -22.84 3.03 -32.43
N ARG A 300 -22.86 4.20 -33.08
CA ARG A 300 -24.06 5.06 -33.22
C ARG A 300 -25.31 4.30 -33.65
N ALA A 301 -25.22 3.51 -34.73
CA ALA A 301 -26.36 2.76 -35.25
C ALA A 301 -26.91 1.74 -34.24
N ARG A 302 -26.02 0.97 -33.59
CA ARG A 302 -26.45 -0.04 -32.61
C ARG A 302 -26.97 0.58 -31.32
N ARG A 303 -26.34 1.66 -30.84
CA ARG A 303 -26.84 2.43 -29.70
C ARG A 303 -28.25 2.93 -29.94
N ALA A 304 -28.52 3.52 -31.11
CA ALA A 304 -29.85 4.00 -31.47
C ALA A 304 -30.87 2.85 -31.53
N GLN A 305 -30.50 1.69 -32.08
CA GLN A 305 -31.38 0.51 -32.12
C GLN A 305 -31.79 0.05 -30.71
N GLU A 306 -30.82 -0.16 -29.81
CA GLU A 306 -31.13 -0.59 -28.43
C GLU A 306 -31.86 0.49 -27.65
N ALA A 307 -31.52 1.77 -27.84
CA ALA A 307 -32.21 2.89 -27.21
C ALA A 307 -33.67 3.00 -27.66
N ARG A 308 -33.99 2.84 -28.95
CA ARG A 308 -35.38 2.81 -29.43
C ARG A 308 -36.16 1.66 -28.82
N ARG A 309 -35.56 0.46 -28.77
CA ARG A 309 -36.19 -0.72 -28.17
C ARG A 309 -36.49 -0.52 -26.68
N MET A 310 -35.48 -0.15 -25.90
CA MET A 310 -35.64 0.08 -24.46
C MET A 310 -36.58 1.25 -24.17
N ARG A 311 -36.57 2.30 -25.01
CA ARG A 311 -37.46 3.46 -24.85
C ARG A 311 -38.92 3.07 -25.10
N ALA A 312 -39.19 2.20 -26.08
CA ALA A 312 -40.55 1.69 -26.31
C ALA A 312 -41.09 0.98 -25.07
N ILE A 313 -40.26 0.16 -24.42
CA ILE A 313 -40.61 -0.51 -23.16
C ILE A 313 -40.84 0.52 -22.04
N ALA A 314 -39.93 1.48 -21.87
CA ALA A 314 -40.05 2.48 -20.82
C ALA A 314 -41.29 3.38 -20.98
N VAL A 315 -41.70 3.67 -22.23
CA VAL A 315 -42.96 4.37 -22.52
C VAL A 315 -44.16 3.53 -22.11
N GLU A 316 -44.15 2.22 -22.40
CA GLU A 316 -45.22 1.30 -22.00
C GLU A 316 -45.35 1.18 -20.48
N THR A 317 -44.23 1.22 -19.74
CA THR A 317 -44.20 1.14 -18.26
C THR A 317 -44.32 2.49 -17.55
N GLY A 318 -44.46 3.60 -18.28
CA GLY A 318 -44.57 4.94 -17.70
C GLY A 318 -43.33 5.46 -16.97
N ASP A 319 -42.13 4.95 -17.27
CA ASP A 319 -40.87 5.41 -16.67
C ASP A 319 -40.31 6.61 -17.45
N GLU A 320 -40.82 7.80 -17.13
CA GLU A 320 -40.46 9.05 -17.81
C GLU A 320 -38.95 9.34 -17.75
N THR A 321 -38.31 9.11 -16.59
CA THR A 321 -36.87 9.33 -16.42
C THR A 321 -36.05 8.46 -17.38
N THR A 322 -36.36 7.17 -17.47
CA THR A 322 -35.68 6.25 -18.41
C THR A 322 -35.97 6.62 -19.86
N VAL A 323 -37.18 7.09 -20.18
CA VAL A 323 -37.52 7.60 -21.52
C VAL A 323 -36.62 8.77 -21.91
N HIS A 324 -36.43 9.75 -21.03
CA HIS A 324 -35.58 10.92 -21.30
C HIS A 324 -34.10 10.51 -21.47
N GLN A 325 -33.58 9.66 -20.59
CA GLN A 325 -32.20 9.16 -20.68
C GLN A 325 -31.95 8.41 -21.99
N LEU A 326 -32.85 7.50 -22.39
CA LEU A 326 -32.73 6.74 -23.63
C LEU A 326 -32.93 7.62 -24.88
N THR A 327 -33.72 8.69 -24.79
CA THR A 327 -33.88 9.66 -25.88
C THR A 327 -32.56 10.36 -26.20
N SER A 328 -31.71 10.65 -25.20
CA SER A 328 -30.35 11.20 -25.43
C SER A 328 -29.38 10.27 -26.17
N CYS A 329 -29.73 8.99 -26.28
CA CYS A 329 -28.95 7.98 -27.00
C CYS A 329 -29.40 7.79 -28.46
N LEU A 330 -30.48 8.46 -28.89
CA LEU A 330 -30.96 8.48 -30.27
C LEU A 330 -30.16 9.49 -31.14
N PRO A 331 -30.26 9.41 -32.48
CA PRO A 331 -29.72 10.45 -33.36
C PRO A 331 -30.29 11.83 -33.02
N PHE A 332 -29.45 12.87 -33.08
CA PHE A 332 -29.84 14.22 -32.64
C PHE A 332 -31.12 14.73 -33.32
N ASP A 333 -31.27 14.52 -34.63
CA ASP A 333 -32.45 14.98 -35.37
C ASP A 333 -33.75 14.28 -34.91
N GLU A 334 -33.66 13.04 -34.38
CA GLU A 334 -34.81 12.31 -33.81
C GLU A 334 -35.08 12.72 -32.35
N ALA A 335 -34.04 13.00 -31.58
CA ALA A 335 -34.12 13.28 -30.14
C ALA A 335 -34.47 14.74 -29.81
N ARG A 336 -34.10 15.68 -30.69
CA ARG A 336 -34.04 17.12 -30.39
C ARG A 336 -35.36 17.69 -29.88
N GLU A 337 -36.47 17.42 -30.55
CA GLU A 337 -37.76 18.01 -30.16
C GLU A 337 -38.24 17.50 -28.81
N ASP A 338 -38.06 16.21 -28.53
CA ASP A 338 -38.45 15.61 -27.26
C ASP A 338 -37.56 16.10 -26.11
N LEU A 339 -36.24 16.20 -26.30
CA LEU A 339 -35.33 16.74 -25.29
C LEU A 339 -35.55 18.24 -25.04
N ILE A 340 -35.91 19.02 -26.08
CA ILE A 340 -36.30 20.43 -25.89
C ILE A 340 -37.54 20.55 -25.00
N LYS A 341 -38.51 19.64 -25.09
CA LYS A 341 -39.68 19.66 -24.17
C LYS A 341 -39.26 19.47 -22.71
N VAL A 342 -38.26 18.63 -22.44
CA VAL A 342 -37.71 18.43 -21.09
C VAL A 342 -37.12 19.73 -20.53
N THR A 343 -36.39 20.48 -21.37
CA THR A 343 -35.85 21.80 -20.97
C THR A 343 -36.92 22.86 -20.66
N GLN A 344 -38.20 22.56 -20.91
CA GLN A 344 -39.34 23.45 -20.63
C GLN A 344 -40.13 23.02 -19.39
N SER A 345 -39.64 22.04 -18.61
CA SER A 345 -40.27 21.63 -17.35
C SER A 345 -40.40 22.81 -16.38
N GLY A 346 -41.47 22.82 -15.57
CA GLY A 346 -41.66 23.79 -14.49
C GLY A 346 -40.60 23.64 -13.39
N GLU A 347 -40.14 22.41 -13.16
CA GLU A 347 -39.13 22.07 -12.15
C GLU A 347 -37.72 22.31 -12.68
N ALA A 348 -36.87 22.89 -11.83
CA ALA A 348 -35.53 23.29 -12.25
C ALA A 348 -34.59 22.09 -12.47
N ASP A 349 -34.71 21.05 -11.64
CA ASP A 349 -33.86 19.86 -11.74
C ASP A 349 -34.14 19.11 -13.06
N ASP A 350 -35.41 18.96 -13.44
CA ASP A 350 -35.80 18.40 -14.75
C ASP A 350 -35.25 19.21 -15.91
N ARG A 351 -35.27 20.55 -15.82
CA ARG A 351 -34.68 21.41 -16.87
C ARG A 351 -33.19 21.18 -16.97
N ALA A 352 -32.48 21.11 -15.83
CA ALA A 352 -31.04 20.86 -15.79
C ALA A 352 -30.68 19.53 -16.48
N ASP A 353 -31.39 18.45 -16.13
CA ASP A 353 -31.27 17.15 -16.78
C ASP A 353 -31.57 17.24 -18.27
N GLY A 354 -32.63 17.95 -18.66
CA GLY A 354 -32.99 18.20 -20.05
C GLY A 354 -31.87 18.86 -20.85
N TYR A 355 -31.23 19.90 -20.31
CA TYR A 355 -30.10 20.57 -20.97
C TYR A 355 -28.89 19.63 -21.08
N ALA A 356 -28.56 18.91 -20.00
CA ALA A 356 -27.45 17.96 -20.00
C ALA A 356 -27.64 16.86 -21.05
N LEU A 357 -28.83 16.25 -21.11
CA LEU A 357 -29.19 15.22 -22.09
C LEU A 357 -29.19 15.74 -23.54
N LEU A 358 -29.69 16.96 -23.77
CA LEU A 358 -29.70 17.60 -25.09
C LEU A 358 -28.29 17.91 -25.59
N ILE A 359 -27.44 18.46 -24.71
CA ILE A 359 -26.03 18.79 -25.01
C ILE A 359 -25.23 17.51 -25.28
N ASP A 360 -25.39 16.49 -24.45
CA ASP A 360 -24.72 15.20 -24.62
C ASP A 360 -25.15 14.51 -25.93
N CYS A 361 -26.45 14.56 -26.28
CA CYS A 361 -26.96 14.07 -27.56
C CYS A 361 -26.33 14.81 -28.76
N ALA A 362 -26.33 16.15 -28.75
CA ALA A 362 -25.74 16.95 -29.81
C ALA A 362 -24.22 16.73 -29.94
N ALA A 363 -23.52 16.62 -28.81
CA ALA A 363 -22.08 16.40 -28.76
C ALA A 363 -21.68 15.04 -29.35
N LYS A 364 -22.44 13.98 -29.05
CA LYS A 364 -22.22 12.61 -29.60
C LYS A 364 -22.33 12.56 -31.12
N ASP A 365 -23.17 13.42 -31.69
CA ASP A 365 -23.40 13.52 -33.13
C ASP A 365 -22.58 14.62 -33.82
N PHE A 366 -21.69 15.31 -33.09
CA PHE A 366 -20.91 16.46 -33.57
C PHE A 366 -21.77 17.62 -34.09
N ARG A 367 -22.99 17.77 -33.56
CA ARG A 367 -23.97 18.82 -33.92
C ARG A 367 -24.05 19.94 -32.88
N LEU A 368 -23.07 20.03 -31.98
CA LEU A 368 -23.10 21.02 -30.90
C LEU A 368 -23.03 22.46 -31.44
N VAL A 369 -22.31 22.70 -32.55
CA VAL A 369 -22.31 23.99 -33.28
C VAL A 369 -23.73 24.46 -33.60
N ASP A 370 -24.61 23.56 -34.04
CA ASP A 370 -25.98 23.91 -34.41
C ASP A 370 -26.87 24.21 -33.19
N LEU A 371 -26.49 23.71 -32.02
CA LEU A 371 -27.21 23.90 -30.76
C LEU A 371 -26.76 25.17 -30.01
N LEU A 372 -25.49 25.60 -30.17
CA LEU A 372 -24.92 26.72 -29.43
C LEU A 372 -25.71 28.04 -29.54
N PRO A 373 -26.20 28.48 -30.73
CA PRO A 373 -27.02 29.70 -30.83
C PRO A 373 -28.31 29.63 -30.01
N TRP A 374 -28.93 28.45 -29.95
CA TRP A 374 -30.13 28.23 -29.15
C TRP A 374 -29.81 28.26 -27.64
N LEU A 375 -28.66 27.71 -27.24
CA LEU A 375 -28.20 27.77 -25.84
C LEU A 375 -27.92 29.20 -25.39
N VAL A 376 -27.34 30.05 -26.25
CA VAL A 376 -27.17 31.49 -25.97
C VAL A 376 -28.50 32.15 -25.65
N GLU A 377 -29.55 31.89 -26.44
CA GLU A 377 -30.86 32.51 -26.21
C GLU A 377 -31.52 32.02 -24.91
N ARG A 378 -31.33 30.74 -24.57
CA ARG A 378 -32.02 30.07 -23.47
C ARG A 378 -31.32 30.21 -22.12
N LEU A 379 -30.03 29.92 -22.04
CA LEU A 379 -29.29 29.84 -20.78
C LEU A 379 -29.20 31.18 -20.03
N LYS A 380 -29.30 32.32 -20.75
CA LYS A 380 -29.35 33.65 -20.12
C LYS A 380 -30.59 33.87 -19.23
N ARG A 381 -31.65 33.07 -19.43
CA ARG A 381 -32.91 33.13 -18.66
C ARG A 381 -32.98 32.07 -17.55
N GLU A 382 -32.02 31.16 -17.49
CA GLU A 382 -31.99 30.08 -16.51
C GLU A 382 -31.25 30.49 -15.24
N GLN A 383 -31.62 29.87 -14.12
CA GLN A 383 -30.90 30.00 -12.84
C GLN A 383 -29.59 29.21 -12.84
N ASN A 384 -28.66 29.59 -11.96
CA ASN A 384 -27.29 29.06 -11.96
C ASN A 384 -27.17 27.54 -11.84
N PRO A 385 -27.94 26.80 -11.01
CA PRO A 385 -27.86 25.34 -10.99
C PRO A 385 -28.10 24.71 -12.38
N VAL A 386 -29.14 25.15 -13.09
CA VAL A 386 -29.46 24.67 -14.45
C VAL A 386 -28.37 25.09 -15.45
N ARG A 387 -27.86 26.33 -15.31
CA ARG A 387 -26.78 26.84 -16.17
C ARG A 387 -25.47 26.10 -15.96
N LEU A 388 -25.15 25.74 -14.71
CA LEU A 388 -23.96 25.00 -14.33
C LEU A 388 -23.97 23.62 -15.00
N ASP A 389 -25.05 22.85 -14.84
CA ASP A 389 -25.16 21.50 -15.42
C ASP A 389 -25.04 21.52 -16.96
N ALA A 390 -25.63 22.53 -17.60
CA ALA A 390 -25.44 22.75 -19.03
C ALA A 390 -23.97 23.02 -19.40
N ILE A 391 -23.27 23.88 -18.65
CA ILE A 391 -21.87 24.19 -18.88
C ILE A 391 -20.96 23.00 -18.57
N GLU A 392 -21.28 22.18 -17.55
CA GLU A 392 -20.57 20.95 -17.25
C GLU A 392 -20.76 19.92 -18.37
N ALA A 393 -21.95 19.80 -18.94
CA ALA A 393 -22.21 18.97 -20.12
C ALA A 393 -21.39 19.46 -21.34
N LEU A 394 -21.31 20.78 -21.57
CA LEU A 394 -20.44 21.36 -22.60
C LEU A 394 -18.97 21.03 -22.30
N ALA A 395 -18.54 21.16 -21.05
CA ALA A 395 -17.17 20.83 -20.66
C ALA A 395 -16.88 19.33 -20.85
N ALA A 396 -17.85 18.44 -20.66
CA ALA A 396 -17.70 16.99 -20.86
C ALA A 396 -17.63 16.60 -22.35
N ALA A 397 -18.16 17.43 -23.26
CA ALA A 397 -18.18 17.17 -24.69
C ALA A 397 -16.78 17.16 -25.33
N SER A 398 -16.67 16.47 -26.48
CA SER A 398 -15.45 16.46 -27.27
C SER A 398 -15.18 17.85 -27.87
N PRO A 399 -13.95 18.40 -27.81
CA PRO A 399 -13.64 19.70 -28.41
C PRO A 399 -13.86 19.74 -29.93
N ARG A 400 -13.89 18.58 -30.59
CA ARG A 400 -14.19 18.46 -32.03
C ARG A 400 -15.63 18.83 -32.39
N ALA A 401 -16.54 18.84 -31.42
CA ALA A 401 -17.96 19.17 -31.65
C ALA A 401 -18.22 20.69 -31.68
N PHE A 402 -17.24 21.53 -31.32
CA PHE A 402 -17.44 22.97 -31.08
C PHE A 402 -17.16 23.89 -32.28
N GLY A 403 -16.49 23.40 -33.34
CA GLY A 403 -16.07 24.27 -34.45
C GLY A 403 -15.26 25.48 -33.95
N ASP A 404 -15.64 26.68 -34.40
CA ASP A 404 -15.00 27.96 -34.00
C ASP A 404 -15.49 28.49 -32.64
N ALA A 405 -16.59 27.94 -32.12
CA ALA A 405 -17.12 28.18 -30.77
C ALA A 405 -17.38 29.65 -30.40
N THR A 406 -17.71 30.51 -31.38
CA THR A 406 -17.91 31.96 -31.20
C THR A 406 -18.99 32.31 -30.19
N GLU A 407 -20.03 31.49 -30.10
CA GLU A 407 -21.18 31.62 -29.19
C GLU A 407 -20.78 31.46 -27.72
N LEU A 408 -19.66 30.79 -27.42
CA LEU A 408 -19.16 30.65 -26.05
C LEU A 408 -18.83 31.99 -25.41
N THR A 409 -18.44 33.01 -26.20
CA THR A 409 -18.21 34.37 -25.67
C THR A 409 -19.48 34.92 -25.02
N GLN A 410 -20.62 34.77 -25.68
CA GLN A 410 -21.89 35.26 -25.15
C GLN A 410 -22.36 34.40 -23.96
N ILE A 411 -22.24 33.07 -24.04
CA ILE A 411 -22.58 32.17 -22.92
C ILE A 411 -21.76 32.51 -21.67
N ALA A 412 -20.45 32.75 -21.82
CA ALA A 412 -19.59 33.13 -20.71
C ALA A 412 -19.91 34.52 -20.17
N THR A 413 -20.20 35.49 -21.04
CA THR A 413 -20.59 36.84 -20.65
C THR A 413 -21.89 36.82 -19.84
N ASP A 414 -22.93 36.15 -20.36
CA ASP A 414 -24.21 36.00 -19.66
C ASP A 414 -24.05 35.28 -18.32
N ALA A 415 -23.19 34.26 -18.25
CA ALA A 415 -22.90 33.57 -16.99
C ALA A 415 -22.18 34.46 -15.98
N PHE A 416 -21.17 35.23 -16.40
CA PHE A 416 -20.38 36.11 -15.52
C PHE A 416 -21.17 37.33 -15.01
N ASP A 417 -22.09 37.86 -15.83
CA ASP A 417 -22.91 39.03 -15.51
C ASP A 417 -24.17 38.66 -14.70
N ALA A 418 -24.51 37.37 -14.61
CA ALA A 418 -25.66 36.92 -13.84
C ALA A 418 -25.49 37.17 -12.33
N ARG A 419 -26.58 37.64 -11.70
CA ARG A 419 -26.63 37.89 -10.25
C ARG A 419 -26.35 36.64 -9.41
N ASP A 420 -26.71 35.47 -9.93
CA ASP A 420 -26.59 34.17 -9.27
C ASP A 420 -25.33 33.39 -9.67
N PHE A 421 -24.34 34.06 -10.28
CA PHE A 421 -23.06 33.46 -10.67
C PHE A 421 -22.41 32.63 -9.54
N SER A 422 -21.90 31.45 -9.87
CA SER A 422 -21.13 30.59 -8.96
C SER A 422 -19.71 30.32 -9.45
N THR A 423 -18.77 30.12 -8.52
CA THR A 423 -17.38 29.73 -8.82
C THR A 423 -17.31 28.45 -9.64
N ALA A 424 -18.18 27.47 -9.36
CA ALA A 424 -18.25 26.21 -10.11
C ALA A 424 -18.52 26.44 -11.60
N THR A 425 -19.42 27.37 -11.94
CA THR A 425 -19.73 27.76 -13.33
C THR A 425 -18.50 28.31 -14.04
N GLY A 426 -17.73 29.16 -13.36
CA GLY A 426 -16.48 29.70 -13.89
C GLY A 426 -15.39 28.64 -14.07
N GLU A 427 -15.26 27.69 -13.14
CA GLU A 427 -14.32 26.57 -13.24
C GLU A 427 -14.66 25.62 -14.41
N ALA A 428 -15.95 25.32 -14.61
CA ALA A 428 -16.42 24.50 -15.73
C ALA A 428 -16.15 25.20 -17.08
N LEU A 429 -16.41 26.51 -17.19
CA LEU A 429 -16.05 27.31 -18.37
C LEU A 429 -14.54 27.35 -18.61
N ALA A 430 -13.74 27.53 -17.57
CA ALA A 430 -12.28 27.53 -17.68
C ALA A 430 -11.76 26.17 -18.18
N SER A 431 -12.30 25.06 -17.65
CA SER A 431 -11.98 23.70 -18.08
C SER A 431 -12.30 23.49 -19.56
N LEU A 432 -13.46 23.97 -20.03
CA LEU A 432 -13.84 23.95 -21.44
C LEU A 432 -12.87 24.79 -22.30
N CYS A 433 -12.61 26.04 -21.90
CA CYS A 433 -11.72 26.94 -22.64
C CYS A 433 -10.30 26.37 -22.78
N VAL A 434 -9.76 25.78 -21.70
CA VAL A 434 -8.49 25.07 -21.74
C VAL A 434 -8.50 23.94 -22.77
N LYS A 435 -9.55 23.10 -22.79
CA LYS A 435 -9.67 22.01 -23.78
C LYS A 435 -9.68 22.55 -25.22
N LEU A 436 -10.37 23.65 -25.47
CA LEU A 436 -10.43 24.29 -26.79
C LEU A 436 -9.08 24.92 -27.18
N LEU A 437 -8.43 25.66 -26.27
CA LEU A 437 -7.10 26.23 -26.51
C LEU A 437 -6.07 25.16 -26.89
N ILE A 438 -6.09 24.00 -26.22
CA ILE A 438 -5.21 22.88 -26.56
C ILE A 438 -5.57 22.29 -27.93
N HIS A 439 -6.86 22.20 -28.25
CA HIS A 439 -7.34 21.59 -29.48
C HIS A 439 -7.03 22.43 -30.73
N ASN A 440 -7.37 23.72 -30.71
CA ASN A 440 -7.33 24.59 -31.89
C ASN A 440 -6.77 26.01 -31.64
N GLY A 441 -6.30 26.33 -30.42
CA GLY A 441 -5.79 27.67 -30.11
C GLY A 441 -6.87 28.77 -30.15
N SER A 442 -8.12 28.42 -29.87
CA SER A 442 -9.27 29.32 -29.97
C SER A 442 -9.04 30.69 -29.27
N PRO A 443 -9.10 31.82 -30.00
CA PRO A 443 -8.97 33.15 -29.41
C PRO A 443 -10.15 33.47 -28.47
N VAL A 444 -11.34 32.93 -28.76
CA VAL A 444 -12.53 33.03 -27.91
C VAL A 444 -12.27 32.40 -26.54
N ALA A 445 -11.71 31.19 -26.53
CA ALA A 445 -11.37 30.51 -25.29
C ALA A 445 -10.30 31.27 -24.49
N LEU A 446 -9.34 31.92 -25.15
CA LEU A 446 -8.32 32.74 -24.50
C LEU A 446 -8.92 33.98 -23.82
N GLU A 447 -9.85 34.67 -24.49
CA GLU A 447 -10.53 35.83 -23.94
C GLU A 447 -11.35 35.46 -22.69
N ILE A 448 -12.16 34.41 -22.77
CA ILE A 448 -12.98 33.92 -21.66
C ILE A 448 -12.09 33.52 -20.47
N LEU A 449 -10.99 32.81 -20.74
CA LEU A 449 -10.06 32.38 -19.70
C LEU A 449 -9.38 33.57 -19.01
N THR A 450 -9.03 34.62 -19.77
CA THR A 450 -8.43 35.85 -19.24
C THR A 450 -9.40 36.59 -18.33
N ARG A 451 -10.66 36.74 -18.74
CA ARG A 451 -11.71 37.37 -17.92
C ARG A 451 -11.96 36.58 -16.63
N TRP A 452 -12.03 35.25 -16.73
CA TRP A 452 -12.16 34.38 -15.56
C TRP A 452 -11.00 34.54 -14.59
N TRP A 453 -9.77 34.63 -15.10
CA TRP A 453 -8.58 34.76 -14.28
C TRP A 453 -8.49 36.10 -13.55
N GLN A 454 -8.83 37.18 -14.24
CA GLN A 454 -8.95 38.50 -13.61
C GLN A 454 -9.96 38.49 -12.46
N ARG A 455 -11.12 37.85 -12.68
CA ARG A 455 -12.18 37.74 -11.68
C ARG A 455 -11.78 36.90 -10.46
N THR A 456 -10.91 35.91 -10.63
CA THR A 456 -10.46 35.00 -9.56
C THR A 456 -9.15 35.41 -8.89
N GLY A 457 -8.63 36.60 -9.20
CA GLY A 457 -7.37 37.08 -8.62
C GLY A 457 -6.15 36.28 -9.07
N TRP A 458 -6.11 35.84 -10.33
CA TRP A 458 -4.95 35.19 -10.95
C TRP A 458 -4.47 33.92 -10.21
N SER A 459 -5.41 33.05 -9.85
CA SER A 459 -5.05 31.76 -9.23
C SER A 459 -4.32 30.82 -10.21
N ALA A 460 -3.38 29.97 -9.74
CA ALA A 460 -2.67 29.06 -10.63
C ALA A 460 -3.62 27.98 -11.22
N MET A 461 -3.58 27.78 -12.55
CA MET A 461 -4.41 26.77 -13.22
C MET A 461 -3.76 25.39 -13.16
N GLY A 462 -3.94 24.73 -12.02
CA GLY A 462 -3.38 23.42 -11.73
C GLY A 462 -3.64 22.39 -12.84
N GLY A 463 -2.57 21.92 -13.50
CA GLY A 463 -2.65 20.90 -14.55
C GLY A 463 -2.57 21.42 -15.99
N LEU A 464 -2.86 22.70 -16.24
CA LEU A 464 -2.81 23.28 -17.59
C LEU A 464 -1.42 23.13 -18.24
N GLY A 465 -0.35 23.41 -17.52
CA GLY A 465 1.02 23.25 -18.05
C GLY A 465 1.40 21.82 -18.45
N ARG A 466 0.69 20.80 -17.93
CA ARG A 466 0.85 19.39 -18.33
C ARG A 466 0.01 19.02 -19.55
N GLN A 467 -1.04 19.78 -19.83
CA GLN A 467 -1.93 19.55 -20.96
C GLN A 467 -1.49 20.34 -22.22
N LEU A 468 -0.82 21.48 -22.06
CA LEU A 468 -0.25 22.26 -23.17
C LEU A 468 0.88 21.51 -23.89
N ARG A 469 0.89 21.53 -25.23
CA ARG A 469 2.03 21.02 -26.03
C ARG A 469 3.27 21.89 -25.81
N HIS A 470 4.46 21.31 -25.94
CA HIS A 470 5.72 22.07 -25.94
C HIS A 470 5.68 23.19 -27.00
N GLY A 471 6.02 24.42 -26.63
CA GLY A 471 5.93 25.63 -27.46
C GLY A 471 4.76 26.56 -27.06
N GLN A 472 3.59 25.99 -26.74
CA GLN A 472 2.37 26.77 -26.49
C GLN A 472 2.40 27.61 -25.19
N GLU A 473 3.34 27.35 -24.28
CA GLU A 473 3.56 28.20 -23.11
C GLU A 473 4.04 29.60 -23.50
N HIS A 474 4.80 29.70 -24.59
CA HIS A 474 5.30 30.98 -25.10
C HIS A 474 4.17 31.77 -25.77
N ASP A 475 3.28 31.11 -26.51
CA ASP A 475 2.12 31.75 -27.14
C ASP A 475 1.17 32.32 -26.08
N LEU A 476 0.89 31.54 -25.03
CA LEU A 476 0.05 31.99 -23.91
C LEU A 476 0.69 33.16 -23.15
N PHE A 477 2.00 33.10 -22.88
CA PHE A 477 2.70 34.21 -22.23
C PHE A 477 2.73 35.45 -23.13
N ALA A 478 2.99 35.32 -24.42
CA ALA A 478 3.02 36.43 -25.37
C ALA A 478 1.68 37.17 -25.41
N ALA A 479 0.56 36.43 -25.39
CA ALA A 479 -0.78 37.02 -25.35
C ALA A 479 -1.09 37.76 -24.04
N LEU A 480 -0.53 37.30 -22.92
CA LEU A 480 -0.77 37.90 -21.59
C LEU A 480 0.30 38.92 -21.17
N LYS A 481 1.42 39.02 -21.89
CA LYS A 481 2.63 39.77 -21.48
C LYS A 481 2.32 41.20 -21.08
N ASN A 482 1.54 41.93 -21.89
CA ASN A 482 1.20 43.32 -21.62
C ASN A 482 0.33 43.47 -20.37
N THR A 483 -0.68 42.61 -20.20
CA THR A 483 -1.56 42.62 -19.02
C THR A 483 -0.77 42.37 -17.73
N ILE A 484 0.17 41.42 -17.77
CA ILE A 484 1.02 41.09 -16.61
C ILE A 484 2.01 42.23 -16.31
N ALA A 485 2.59 42.84 -17.34
CA ALA A 485 3.49 43.98 -17.16
C ALA A 485 2.77 45.17 -16.51
N THR A 486 1.56 45.51 -16.96
CA THR A 486 0.73 46.57 -16.36
C THR A 486 0.34 46.25 -14.91
N ALA A 487 0.06 44.98 -14.57
CA ALA A 487 -0.18 44.58 -13.19
C ALA A 487 1.07 44.78 -12.33
N ALA A 488 2.25 44.38 -12.83
CA ALA A 488 3.52 44.54 -12.12
C ALA A 488 3.88 46.02 -11.88
N GLU A 489 3.54 46.93 -12.80
CA GLU A 489 3.68 48.39 -12.60
C GLU A 489 2.82 48.90 -11.43
N GLN A 490 1.71 48.23 -11.13
CA GLN A 490 0.83 48.51 -9.98
C GLN A 490 1.21 47.70 -8.74
N VAL A 491 2.41 47.09 -8.72
CA VAL A 491 2.92 46.24 -7.62
C VAL A 491 2.11 44.94 -7.45
N ASP A 492 1.33 44.53 -8.46
CA ASP A 492 0.63 43.24 -8.50
C ASP A 492 1.43 42.23 -9.34
N PHE A 493 2.15 41.35 -8.66
CA PHE A 493 2.99 40.31 -9.28
C PHE A 493 2.32 38.93 -9.34
N ASP A 494 1.10 38.79 -8.79
CA ASP A 494 0.37 37.52 -8.75
C ASP A 494 0.15 36.91 -10.15
N PRO A 495 -0.13 37.70 -11.23
CA PRO A 495 -0.25 37.14 -12.57
C PRO A 495 1.03 36.44 -13.06
N ALA A 496 2.20 37.01 -12.78
CA ALA A 496 3.49 36.43 -13.16
C ALA A 496 3.76 35.14 -12.37
N PHE A 497 3.48 35.14 -11.07
CA PHE A 497 3.63 33.96 -10.21
C PHE A 497 2.68 32.83 -10.61
N ALA A 498 1.43 33.16 -10.96
CA ALA A 498 0.43 32.21 -11.41
C ALA A 498 0.87 31.49 -12.69
N LEU A 499 1.42 32.22 -13.66
CA LEU A 499 1.98 31.61 -14.87
C LEU A 499 3.21 30.76 -14.59
N ALA A 500 4.14 31.26 -13.78
CA ALA A 500 5.32 30.49 -13.40
C ALA A 500 4.96 29.15 -12.74
N ARG A 501 3.97 29.15 -11.84
CA ARG A 501 3.41 27.92 -11.22
C ARG A 501 2.70 27.03 -12.23
N THR A 502 1.91 27.62 -13.11
CA THR A 502 1.14 26.89 -14.14
C THR A 502 2.07 26.16 -15.11
N PHE A 503 3.14 26.81 -15.58
CA PHE A 503 4.12 26.22 -16.50
C PHE A 503 5.15 25.32 -15.81
N GLY A 504 5.37 25.49 -14.50
CA GLY A 504 6.30 24.69 -13.72
C GLY A 504 7.72 24.74 -14.28
N ARG A 505 8.31 23.58 -14.57
CA ARG A 505 9.70 23.48 -15.07
C ARG A 505 9.94 24.20 -16.41
N ARG A 506 8.89 24.43 -17.20
CA ARG A 506 8.99 25.11 -18.51
C ARG A 506 9.29 26.61 -18.34
N ALA A 507 8.78 27.23 -17.26
CA ALA A 507 9.06 28.63 -16.94
C ALA A 507 10.57 28.90 -16.69
N TRP A 508 11.35 27.88 -16.33
CA TRP A 508 12.80 28.03 -16.10
C TRP A 508 13.56 28.50 -17.35
N ALA A 509 13.01 28.25 -18.54
CA ALA A 509 13.57 28.67 -19.84
C ALA A 509 12.91 29.94 -20.40
N MET A 510 12.12 30.68 -19.60
CA MET A 510 11.39 31.88 -20.04
C MET A 510 11.97 33.13 -19.35
N PRO A 511 13.10 33.70 -19.85
CA PRO A 511 13.77 34.82 -19.18
C PRO A 511 12.87 36.04 -19.00
N ASP A 512 12.06 36.39 -20.00
CA ASP A 512 11.10 37.52 -19.91
C ASP A 512 10.09 37.37 -18.76
N LEU A 513 9.57 36.16 -18.54
CA LEU A 513 8.68 35.87 -17.42
C LEU A 513 9.46 35.92 -16.09
N LEU A 514 10.68 35.38 -16.06
CA LEU A 514 11.52 35.38 -14.86
C LEU A 514 12.00 36.77 -14.46
N GLU A 515 12.21 37.71 -15.40
CA GLU A 515 12.55 39.10 -15.07
C GLU A 515 11.39 39.82 -14.36
N LEU A 516 10.13 39.54 -14.74
CA LEU A 516 8.96 40.00 -13.99
C LEU A 516 8.86 39.36 -12.59
N VAL A 517 9.36 38.14 -12.42
CA VAL A 517 9.48 37.51 -11.09
C VAL A 517 10.63 38.13 -10.28
N TRP A 518 11.76 38.48 -10.92
CA TRP A 518 12.89 39.14 -10.25
C TRP A 518 12.53 40.52 -9.69
N SER A 519 11.75 41.32 -10.43
CA SER A 519 11.37 42.66 -10.00
C SER A 519 10.50 42.67 -8.74
N ALA A 520 9.80 41.59 -8.44
CA ALA A 520 9.01 41.46 -7.21
C ALA A 520 9.86 41.42 -5.93
N ILE A 521 11.16 41.08 -6.00
CA ILE A 521 12.02 41.02 -4.80
C ILE A 521 12.21 42.42 -4.19
N PRO A 522 12.78 43.42 -4.91
CA PRO A 522 13.00 44.75 -4.36
C PRO A 522 11.75 45.65 -4.32
N TRP A 523 10.75 45.39 -5.18
CA TRP A 523 9.58 46.28 -5.34
C TRP A 523 8.27 45.72 -4.79
N GLY A 524 8.19 44.41 -4.56
CA GLY A 524 6.99 43.77 -4.04
C GLY A 524 6.83 43.91 -2.53
N LEU A 525 5.62 43.58 -2.05
CA LEU A 525 5.38 43.35 -0.62
C LEU A 525 6.08 42.05 -0.17
N GLU A 526 6.32 41.89 1.13
CA GLU A 526 7.10 40.74 1.67
C GLU A 526 6.62 39.38 1.13
N TYR A 527 5.32 39.15 1.02
CA TYR A 527 4.79 37.89 0.50
C TYR A 527 5.17 37.66 -0.97
N ALA A 528 5.15 38.71 -1.80
CA ALA A 528 5.50 38.65 -3.21
C ALA A 528 7.00 38.41 -3.39
N SER A 529 7.84 39.07 -2.58
CA SER A 529 9.29 38.83 -2.57
C SER A 529 9.62 37.38 -2.16
N ARG A 530 8.93 36.82 -1.16
CA ARG A 530 9.08 35.40 -0.75
C ARG A 530 8.69 34.45 -1.89
N GLU A 531 7.55 34.69 -2.54
CA GLU A 531 7.07 33.84 -3.63
C GLU A 531 8.02 33.89 -4.84
N ALA A 532 8.51 35.08 -5.19
CA ALA A 532 9.51 35.24 -6.23
C ALA A 532 10.79 34.44 -5.96
N ILE A 533 11.34 34.53 -4.73
CA ILE A 533 12.52 33.76 -4.33
C ILE A 533 12.26 32.25 -4.44
N ASN A 534 11.09 31.78 -4.01
CA ASN A 534 10.72 30.37 -4.12
C ASN A 534 10.71 29.89 -5.58
N LEU A 535 10.08 30.66 -6.48
CA LEU A 535 10.01 30.34 -7.91
C LEU A 535 11.38 30.40 -8.59
N LEU A 536 12.22 31.38 -8.24
CA LEU A 536 13.56 31.55 -8.82
C LEU A 536 14.54 30.47 -8.38
N LEU A 537 14.45 29.97 -7.14
CA LEU A 537 15.30 28.90 -6.63
C LEU A 537 14.81 27.50 -6.98
N ALA A 538 13.64 27.37 -7.61
CA ALA A 538 13.09 26.09 -8.03
C ALA A 538 13.94 25.38 -9.11
N ASP A 539 14.70 26.12 -9.92
CA ASP A 539 15.64 25.56 -10.90
C ASP A 539 16.94 25.10 -10.22
N PRO A 540 17.21 23.77 -10.13
CA PRO A 540 18.41 23.27 -9.46
C PRO A 540 19.72 23.66 -10.13
N ARG A 541 19.71 24.04 -11.41
CA ARG A 541 20.93 24.38 -12.18
C ARG A 541 21.39 25.80 -11.89
N ALA A 542 20.47 26.77 -11.88
CA ALA A 542 20.79 28.17 -11.69
C ALA A 542 20.77 28.63 -10.22
N ARG A 543 20.16 27.86 -9.30
CA ARG A 543 19.96 28.30 -7.89
C ARG A 543 21.24 28.75 -7.18
N ASN A 544 22.40 28.13 -7.44
CA ASN A 544 23.65 28.49 -6.76
C ASN A 544 24.12 29.91 -7.13
N ASP A 545 23.89 30.32 -8.37
CA ASP A 545 24.23 31.65 -8.87
C ASP A 545 23.16 32.66 -8.48
N ARG A 546 21.88 32.27 -8.58
CA ARG A 546 20.74 33.12 -8.21
C ARG A 546 20.72 33.49 -6.73
N VAL A 547 21.17 32.61 -5.83
CA VAL A 547 21.23 32.93 -4.39
C VAL A 547 22.15 34.11 -4.09
N GLN A 548 23.27 34.25 -4.81
CA GLN A 548 24.13 35.44 -4.67
C GLN A 548 23.32 36.70 -4.98
N ARG A 549 22.70 36.76 -6.17
CA ARG A 549 21.89 37.91 -6.61
C ARG A 549 20.75 38.21 -5.64
N ILE A 550 20.11 37.19 -5.07
CA ILE A 550 19.05 37.36 -4.06
C ILE A 550 19.60 38.02 -2.79
N LEU A 551 20.76 37.58 -2.28
CA LEU A 551 21.38 38.18 -1.10
C LEU A 551 21.91 39.58 -1.35
N ASP A 552 22.36 39.89 -2.57
CA ASP A 552 22.77 41.24 -2.97
C ASP A 552 21.56 42.20 -3.03
N LEU A 553 20.37 41.70 -3.39
CA LEU A 553 19.12 42.47 -3.37
C LEU A 553 18.57 42.64 -1.96
N ASP A 554 18.59 41.59 -1.15
CA ASP A 554 18.17 41.62 0.25
C ASP A 554 18.97 40.60 1.10
N PRO A 555 19.92 41.07 1.94
CA PRO A 555 20.72 40.19 2.79
C PRO A 555 19.91 39.37 3.80
N THR A 556 18.70 39.82 4.20
CA THR A 556 17.85 39.08 5.14
C THR A 556 17.19 37.86 4.51
N ALA A 557 17.24 37.73 3.18
CA ALA A 557 16.79 36.52 2.49
C ALA A 557 17.58 35.28 2.93
N VAL A 558 18.75 35.48 3.55
CA VAL A 558 19.57 34.43 4.20
C VAL A 558 18.77 33.59 5.19
N PHE A 559 17.67 34.10 5.77
CA PHE A 559 16.84 33.36 6.74
C PHE A 559 15.69 32.56 6.11
N LEU A 560 15.49 32.68 4.80
CA LEU A 560 14.45 31.94 4.09
C LEU A 560 14.88 30.46 3.92
N PRO A 561 13.99 29.47 4.16
CA PRO A 561 14.36 28.04 4.12
C PRO A 561 15.03 27.61 2.81
N ASN A 562 14.53 28.07 1.66
CA ASN A 562 15.06 27.71 0.33
C ASN A 562 16.44 28.31 0.07
N VAL A 563 16.73 29.49 0.62
CA VAL A 563 18.06 30.12 0.54
C VAL A 563 19.03 29.39 1.47
N LEU A 564 18.62 29.14 2.73
CA LEU A 564 19.41 28.38 3.71
C LEU A 564 19.82 27.00 3.19
N ASP A 565 18.94 26.31 2.47
CA ASP A 565 19.25 25.02 1.85
C ASP A 565 20.41 25.09 0.85
N VAL A 566 20.46 26.13 0.03
CA VAL A 566 21.58 26.32 -0.92
C VAL A 566 22.86 26.69 -0.16
N LEU A 567 22.77 27.58 0.83
CA LEU A 567 23.91 28.04 1.61
C LEU A 567 24.56 26.92 2.43
N GLN A 568 23.74 26.13 3.13
CA GLN A 568 24.24 25.08 4.02
C GLN A 568 24.93 23.94 3.27
N TYR A 569 24.60 23.71 1.99
CA TYR A 569 25.09 22.57 1.21
C TYR A 569 26.04 22.91 0.06
N ALA A 570 25.87 24.06 -0.60
CA ALA A 570 26.59 24.40 -1.83
C ALA A 570 27.42 25.69 -1.67
N ARG A 571 26.77 26.81 -1.33
CA ARG A 571 27.38 28.14 -1.21
C ARG A 571 27.80 28.46 0.23
N THR A 572 28.61 27.57 0.83
CA THR A 572 29.09 27.74 2.22
C THR A 572 29.97 28.97 2.41
N ASP A 573 30.50 29.54 1.32
CA ASP A 573 31.23 30.79 1.25
C ASP A 573 30.38 32.01 1.64
N LEU A 574 29.06 31.95 1.41
CA LEU A 574 28.11 33.03 1.71
C LEU A 574 27.47 32.93 3.10
N LEU A 575 27.83 31.92 3.91
CA LEU A 575 27.32 31.77 5.28
C LEU A 575 27.72 32.93 6.19
N GLU A 576 28.74 33.72 5.81
CA GLU A 576 29.19 34.88 6.60
C GLU A 576 28.09 35.93 6.77
N VAL A 577 27.17 36.05 5.80
CA VAL A 577 25.99 36.94 5.91
C VAL A 577 25.14 36.61 7.15
N MET A 578 25.10 35.33 7.55
CA MET A 578 24.38 34.86 8.75
C MET A 578 25.27 34.78 10.00
N LEU A 579 26.53 34.34 9.84
CA LEU A 579 27.44 34.02 10.95
C LEU A 579 28.21 35.24 11.48
N GLY A 580 28.31 36.30 10.67
CA GLY A 580 29.08 37.50 10.95
C GLY A 580 28.58 38.32 12.15
N GLN A 581 29.36 39.33 12.55
CA GLN A 581 29.03 40.20 13.67
C GLN A 581 27.95 41.24 13.34
N GLU A 582 27.87 41.64 12.07
CA GLU A 582 26.80 42.51 11.58
C GLU A 582 25.48 41.74 11.48
N ILE A 583 24.38 42.40 11.85
CA ILE A 583 23.04 41.82 11.73
C ILE A 583 22.49 42.28 10.37
N PRO A 584 22.15 41.36 9.45
CA PRO A 584 21.57 41.78 8.17
C PRO A 584 20.23 42.50 8.39
N GLU A 585 20.04 43.60 7.67
CA GLU A 585 18.80 44.40 7.68
C GLU A 585 18.11 44.32 6.31
N GLY A 586 16.78 44.26 6.29
CA GLY A 586 16.02 44.01 5.07
C GLY A 586 14.60 43.56 5.35
N THR A 587 13.93 43.02 4.33
CA THR A 587 12.49 42.74 4.28
C THR A 587 12.08 41.57 5.18
N PHE A 588 12.94 40.55 5.33
CA PHE A 588 12.57 39.26 5.92
C PHE A 588 13.00 39.08 7.38
N ALA A 589 13.56 40.11 8.02
CA ALA A 589 13.98 40.06 9.41
C ALA A 589 13.57 41.32 10.20
N PRO A 590 13.18 41.18 11.49
CA PRO A 590 12.93 42.33 12.34
C PRO A 590 14.19 43.18 12.55
N LYS A 591 14.04 44.51 12.54
CA LYS A 591 15.16 45.45 12.74
C LYS A 591 15.88 45.19 14.06
N LYS A 592 17.22 45.15 14.01
CA LYS A 592 18.12 44.98 15.17
C LYS A 592 17.92 43.69 15.98
N VAL A 593 17.24 42.67 15.43
CA VAL A 593 17.09 41.34 16.05
C VAL A 593 17.95 40.34 15.29
N ARG A 594 18.87 39.68 16.01
CA ARG A 594 19.66 38.59 15.43
C ARG A 594 18.82 37.32 15.36
N LEU A 595 18.41 36.94 14.15
CA LEU A 595 17.79 35.65 13.89
C LEU A 595 18.87 34.56 13.77
N ILE A 596 18.66 33.42 14.42
CA ILE A 596 19.59 32.29 14.40
C ILE A 596 18.80 31.07 13.90
N PRO A 597 19.00 30.64 12.64
CA PRO A 597 18.35 29.46 12.11
C PRO A 597 18.72 28.22 12.91
N LEU A 598 17.73 27.39 13.24
CA LEU A 598 17.89 26.12 13.93
C LEU A 598 17.74 24.94 12.95
N HIS A 599 18.24 23.77 13.34
CA HIS A 599 18.18 22.51 12.58
C HIS A 599 18.91 22.50 11.22
N LEU A 600 19.97 23.28 11.07
CA LEU A 600 20.83 23.22 9.88
C LEU A 600 21.61 21.90 9.86
N ARG A 601 21.43 21.10 8.81
CA ARG A 601 22.00 19.75 8.67
C ARG A 601 23.26 19.70 7.81
N GLY A 602 23.57 20.79 7.10
CA GLY A 602 24.74 20.92 6.23
C GLY A 602 26.07 21.20 6.94
N THR A 603 26.09 21.33 8.27
CA THR A 603 27.25 21.81 9.05
C THR A 603 28.54 21.05 8.80
N ARG A 604 28.46 19.75 8.48
CA ARG A 604 29.62 18.92 8.10
C ARG A 604 30.40 19.46 6.89
N ARG A 605 29.78 20.27 6.02
CA ARG A 605 30.44 20.88 4.85
C ARG A 605 31.14 22.20 5.17
N TRP A 606 30.88 22.78 6.34
CA TRP A 606 31.35 24.10 6.74
C TRP A 606 32.78 24.04 7.26
N LEU A 607 33.46 25.18 7.30
CA LEU A 607 34.76 25.30 7.95
C LEU A 607 34.66 25.15 9.47
N PRO A 608 35.72 24.70 10.16
CA PRO A 608 35.74 24.62 11.62
C PRO A 608 35.35 25.94 12.29
N THR A 609 35.88 27.07 11.81
CA THR A 609 35.56 28.42 12.31
C THR A 609 34.08 28.74 12.19
N GLN A 610 33.45 28.41 11.05
CA GLN A 610 32.01 28.60 10.83
C GLN A 610 31.17 27.74 11.78
N ARG A 611 31.57 26.49 12.03
CA ARG A 611 30.86 25.61 12.98
C ARG A 611 30.97 26.09 14.41
N THR A 612 32.16 26.53 14.83
CA THR A 612 32.37 27.13 16.16
C THR A 612 31.49 28.37 16.33
N ARG A 613 31.51 29.28 15.36
CA ARG A 613 30.69 30.49 15.39
C ARG A 613 29.19 30.18 15.45
N TYR A 614 28.73 29.22 14.64
CA TYR A 614 27.33 28.79 14.67
C TYR A 614 26.95 28.15 16.01
N ALA A 615 27.84 27.35 16.61
CA ALA A 615 27.62 26.75 17.92
C ALA A 615 27.50 27.81 19.03
N GLU A 616 28.35 28.85 19.01
CA GLU A 616 28.24 29.99 19.94
C GLU A 616 26.88 30.68 19.83
N LEU A 617 26.42 30.94 18.60
CA LEU A 617 25.11 31.55 18.35
C LEU A 617 23.98 30.65 18.87
N VAL A 618 24.00 29.35 18.56
CA VAL A 618 22.99 28.40 19.04
C VAL A 618 23.01 28.28 20.57
N MET A 619 24.18 28.27 21.20
CA MET A 619 24.30 28.27 22.67
C MET A 619 23.72 29.54 23.30
N SER A 620 23.94 30.71 22.68
CA SER A 620 23.34 31.96 23.16
C SER A 620 21.81 31.92 23.21
N LEU A 621 21.16 31.14 22.33
CA LEU A 621 19.72 30.88 22.41
C LEU A 621 19.37 29.91 23.53
N ALA A 622 20.13 28.83 23.70
CA ALA A 622 19.88 27.81 24.71
C ALA A 622 20.04 28.35 26.15
N ASP A 623 20.99 29.26 26.36
CA ASP A 623 21.29 29.90 27.65
C ASP A 623 20.42 31.13 27.95
N SER A 624 19.66 31.64 26.97
CA SER A 624 18.88 32.86 27.15
C SER A 624 17.60 32.63 27.95
N GLY A 625 17.54 33.23 29.14
CA GLY A 625 16.32 33.27 29.97
C GLY A 625 15.16 34.06 29.35
N LYS A 626 15.38 34.78 28.25
CA LYS A 626 14.33 35.50 27.50
C LYS A 626 13.62 34.63 26.46
N GLN A 627 14.16 33.45 26.14
CA GLN A 627 13.60 32.54 25.14
C GLN A 627 12.64 31.53 25.78
N SER A 628 11.66 31.07 24.99
CA SER A 628 10.76 29.99 25.44
C SER A 628 11.54 28.69 25.64
N ARG A 629 11.02 27.79 26.49
CA ARG A 629 11.62 26.48 26.72
C ARG A 629 11.74 25.64 25.45
N GLU A 630 10.79 25.76 24.52
CA GLU A 630 10.79 25.06 23.22
C GLU A 630 11.92 25.56 22.33
N THR A 631 12.15 26.88 22.26
CA THR A 631 13.26 27.47 21.50
C THR A 631 14.60 27.03 22.08
N ARG A 632 14.74 27.06 23.41
CA ARG A 632 15.96 26.59 24.10
C ARG A 632 16.23 25.12 23.83
N ALA A 633 15.21 24.27 23.93
CA ALA A 633 15.34 22.84 23.63
C ALA A 633 15.72 22.59 22.15
N ARG A 634 15.07 23.27 21.20
CA ARG A 634 15.43 23.20 19.77
C ARG A 634 16.86 23.67 19.49
N ALA A 635 17.34 24.67 20.24
CA ALA A 635 18.73 25.11 20.16
C ALA A 635 19.69 24.01 20.63
N VAL A 636 19.43 23.38 21.78
CA VAL A 636 20.22 22.23 22.27
C VAL A 636 20.18 21.04 21.28
N GLU A 637 19.02 20.75 20.70
CA GLU A 637 18.93 19.71 19.67
C GLU A 637 19.79 20.03 18.45
N THR A 638 19.76 21.28 17.99
CA THR A 638 20.56 21.77 16.87
C THR A 638 22.05 21.67 17.16
N LEU A 639 22.47 22.07 18.37
CA LEU A 639 23.85 21.98 18.84
C LEU A 639 24.40 20.55 18.73
N GLY A 640 23.59 19.55 19.08
CA GLY A 640 23.93 18.13 18.96
C GLY A 640 24.00 17.58 17.53
N THR A 641 23.76 18.41 16.52
CA THR A 641 23.92 18.07 15.09
C THR A 641 25.08 18.80 14.42
N ILE A 642 25.76 19.71 15.12
CA ILE A 642 26.92 20.44 14.59
C ILE A 642 28.12 19.50 14.55
N HIS A 643 28.75 19.34 13.38
CA HIS A 643 29.89 18.43 13.25
C HIS A 643 31.16 18.93 13.96
N GLY A 644 31.95 18.03 14.53
CA GLY A 644 33.20 18.34 15.24
C GLY A 644 33.03 18.65 16.74
N PRO A 645 34.05 19.22 17.40
CA PRO A 645 34.11 19.37 18.86
C PRO A 645 32.93 20.11 19.50
N ALA A 646 32.29 21.01 18.73
CA ALA A 646 31.14 21.78 19.18
C ALA A 646 29.95 20.93 19.64
N LYS A 647 29.76 19.70 19.13
CA LYS A 647 28.67 18.83 19.58
C LYS A 647 28.80 18.41 21.05
N ARG A 648 30.01 18.44 21.63
CA ARG A 648 30.23 18.10 23.05
C ARG A 648 29.61 19.12 24.00
N ASN A 649 29.29 20.32 23.49
CA ASN A 649 28.62 21.36 24.28
C ASN A 649 27.21 20.96 24.74
N ILE A 650 26.57 19.92 24.16
CA ILE A 650 25.27 19.44 24.64
C ILE A 650 25.34 18.87 26.06
N LEU A 651 26.51 18.40 26.51
CA LEU A 651 26.69 17.78 27.83
C LEU A 651 26.35 18.76 28.97
N ARG A 652 26.55 20.06 28.73
CA ARG A 652 26.20 21.14 29.69
C ARG A 652 24.71 21.18 30.04
N TYR A 653 23.86 20.65 29.17
CA TYR A 653 22.40 20.73 29.31
C TYR A 653 21.78 19.43 29.84
N LEU A 654 22.58 18.39 30.11
CA LEU A 654 22.07 17.11 30.59
C LEU A 654 21.38 17.24 31.95
N ASP A 655 21.90 18.09 32.83
CA ASP A 655 21.36 18.32 34.18
C ASP A 655 20.50 19.58 34.26
N SER A 656 19.97 20.04 33.12
CA SER A 656 19.07 21.18 33.10
C SER A 656 17.83 20.90 33.94
N THR A 657 17.44 21.85 34.79
CA THR A 657 16.19 21.80 35.55
C THR A 657 14.96 21.86 34.64
N ASP A 658 15.09 22.38 33.41
CA ASP A 658 14.04 22.29 32.39
C ASP A 658 14.09 20.92 31.70
N GLN A 659 13.09 20.09 32.02
CA GLN A 659 12.95 18.75 31.47
C GLN A 659 12.95 18.69 29.94
N LEU A 660 12.46 19.71 29.22
CA LEU A 660 12.44 19.71 27.75
C LEU A 660 13.85 19.95 27.18
N VAL A 661 14.62 20.83 27.83
CA VAL A 661 16.02 21.11 27.47
C VAL A 661 16.90 19.89 27.78
N ALA A 662 16.70 19.25 28.92
CA ALA A 662 17.40 18.01 29.27
C ALA A 662 17.09 16.88 28.28
N GLN A 663 15.82 16.68 27.89
CA GLN A 663 15.43 15.70 26.87
C GLN A 663 16.07 15.96 25.51
N ALA A 664 16.15 17.22 25.08
CA ALA A 664 16.83 17.61 23.85
C ALA A 664 18.32 17.21 23.86
N ALA A 665 19.02 17.41 24.98
CA ALA A 665 20.41 17.00 25.14
C ALA A 665 20.54 15.47 25.10
N ILE A 666 19.72 14.76 25.88
CA ILE A 666 19.70 13.29 25.96
C ILE A 666 19.47 12.68 24.58
N GLY A 667 18.48 13.18 23.83
CA GLY A 667 18.16 12.69 22.48
C GLY A 667 19.28 12.86 21.45
N ARG A 668 20.31 13.68 21.74
CA ARG A 668 21.48 13.89 20.88
C ARG A 668 22.76 13.22 21.39
N LEU A 669 22.75 12.59 22.57
CA LEU A 669 23.88 11.82 23.09
C LEU A 669 24.41 10.74 22.12
N PRO A 670 23.58 10.01 21.35
CA PRO A 670 24.09 9.04 20.38
C PRO A 670 25.02 9.63 19.31
N ASN A 671 24.98 10.95 19.06
CA ASN A 671 25.81 11.61 18.06
C ASN A 671 27.20 12.00 18.57
N GLN A 672 27.48 11.83 19.87
CA GLN A 672 28.79 12.11 20.44
C GLN A 672 29.88 11.20 19.84
N ASP A 673 31.15 11.65 19.97
CA ASP A 673 32.30 10.92 19.42
C ASP A 673 32.57 9.60 20.16
N ASP A 674 32.38 9.59 21.49
CA ASP A 674 32.44 8.38 22.30
C ASP A 674 31.02 7.87 22.62
N PRO A 675 30.52 6.87 21.87
CA PRO A 675 29.21 6.28 22.15
C PRO A 675 29.20 5.45 23.43
N LEU A 676 30.34 5.01 23.98
CA LEU A 676 30.36 4.25 25.24
C LEU A 676 30.15 5.18 26.43
N GLU A 677 30.84 6.32 26.46
CA GLU A 677 30.62 7.39 27.46
C GLU A 677 29.16 7.85 27.44
N ALA A 678 28.61 8.08 26.25
CA ALA A 678 27.20 8.46 26.09
C ALA A 678 26.23 7.37 26.58
N LEU A 679 26.55 6.09 26.37
CA LEU A 679 25.74 4.97 26.86
C LEU A 679 25.75 4.89 28.38
N ASP A 680 26.90 5.10 29.02
CA ASP A 680 27.04 5.11 30.48
C ASP A 680 26.14 6.18 31.12
N LEU A 681 26.17 7.40 30.59
CA LEU A 681 25.31 8.51 31.04
C LEU A 681 23.82 8.18 30.89
N LEU A 682 23.44 7.54 29.78
CA LEU A 682 22.06 7.13 29.53
C LEU A 682 21.60 6.02 30.49
N LEU A 683 22.47 5.04 30.77
CA LEU A 683 22.18 3.93 31.68
C LEU A 683 22.07 4.41 33.12
N GLU A 684 23.01 5.22 33.58
CA GLU A 684 22.99 5.81 34.93
C GLU A 684 21.66 6.53 35.18
N ARG A 685 21.25 7.38 34.24
CA ARG A 685 19.99 8.11 34.33
C ARG A 685 18.75 7.23 34.23
N ALA A 686 18.74 6.25 33.32
CA ALA A 686 17.57 5.38 33.13
C ALA A 686 17.34 4.43 34.32
N LEU A 687 18.43 3.98 34.97
CA LEU A 687 18.41 3.05 36.10
C LEU A 687 18.21 3.74 37.46
N GLY A 688 18.42 5.06 37.56
CA GLY A 688 18.18 5.80 38.79
C GLY A 688 16.71 5.82 39.24
N ASP A 689 16.49 6.24 40.49
CA ASP A 689 15.15 6.26 41.13
C ASP A 689 14.23 7.39 40.64
N ASN A 690 14.80 8.38 39.95
CA ASN A 690 14.07 9.55 39.45
C ASN A 690 12.99 9.15 38.42
N ARG A 691 11.87 9.86 38.47
CA ARG A 691 10.72 9.66 37.58
C ARG A 691 10.39 10.96 36.85
N GLY A 692 11.00 11.15 35.69
CA GLY A 692 10.74 12.27 34.79
C GLY A 692 10.78 11.88 33.32
N GLN A 693 10.52 12.86 32.47
CA GLN A 693 10.52 12.68 31.01
C GLN A 693 11.95 12.53 30.47
N ALA A 694 12.95 13.12 31.14
CA ALA A 694 14.36 12.94 30.84
C ALA A 694 14.82 11.47 31.00
N GLU A 695 14.43 10.80 32.09
CA GLU A 695 14.79 9.39 32.32
C GLU A 695 14.07 8.46 31.33
N LEU A 696 12.81 8.75 30.99
CA LEU A 696 12.07 8.01 29.97
C LEU A 696 12.71 8.18 28.58
N THR A 697 13.12 9.40 28.24
CA THR A 697 13.86 9.68 27.00
C THR A 697 15.20 8.96 26.97
N SER A 698 15.89 8.87 28.11
CA SER A 698 17.15 8.13 28.22
C SER A 698 16.94 6.66 27.87
N MET A 699 15.91 6.02 28.44
CA MET A 699 15.52 4.65 28.12
C MET A 699 15.34 4.42 26.61
N TYR A 700 14.58 5.28 25.93
CA TYR A 700 14.36 5.17 24.48
C TYR A 700 15.61 5.47 23.64
N THR A 701 16.57 6.21 24.21
CA THR A 701 17.79 6.62 23.52
C THR A 701 18.92 5.59 23.65
N ILE A 702 18.94 4.76 24.69
CA ILE A 702 19.94 3.69 24.90
C ILE A 702 20.17 2.87 23.63
N ARG A 703 19.11 2.41 22.97
CA ARG A 703 19.21 1.63 21.72
C ARG A 703 19.93 2.38 20.59
N GLN A 704 19.69 3.69 20.46
CA GLN A 704 20.32 4.51 19.43
C GLN A 704 21.81 4.73 19.70
N CYS A 705 22.22 4.69 20.96
CA CYS A 705 23.60 4.75 21.38
C CYS A 705 24.30 3.38 21.23
N ALA A 706 23.68 2.32 21.78
CA ALA A 706 24.18 0.95 21.73
C ALA A 706 24.48 0.46 20.30
N ARG A 707 23.70 0.87 19.28
CA ARG A 707 23.98 0.52 17.87
C ARG A 707 25.30 1.05 17.33
N ARG A 708 25.89 2.04 18.00
CA ARG A 708 27.17 2.67 17.64
C ARG A 708 28.33 2.12 18.47
N VAL A 709 28.06 1.25 19.44
CA VAL A 709 29.06 0.56 20.25
C VAL A 709 29.36 -0.81 19.65
N ALA A 710 30.63 -1.22 19.71
CA ALA A 710 31.06 -2.55 19.29
C ALA A 710 30.48 -3.63 20.23
N PRO A 711 30.00 -4.79 19.72
CA PRO A 711 29.45 -5.87 20.55
C PRO A 711 30.31 -6.24 21.76
N SER A 712 31.64 -6.39 21.59
CA SER A 712 32.59 -6.73 22.67
C SER A 712 32.58 -5.74 23.83
N ARG A 713 32.41 -4.44 23.53
CA ARG A 713 32.34 -3.36 24.52
C ARG A 713 30.95 -3.17 25.10
N LEU A 714 29.92 -3.65 24.40
CA LEU A 714 28.53 -3.53 24.80
C LEU A 714 28.13 -4.59 25.84
N VAL A 715 28.69 -5.81 25.77
CA VAL A 715 28.37 -6.91 26.71
C VAL A 715 28.56 -6.52 28.17
N PRO A 716 29.74 -5.99 28.61
CA PRO A 716 29.94 -5.70 30.02
C PRO A 716 28.98 -4.63 30.52
N LYS A 717 28.67 -3.63 29.70
CA LYS A 717 27.77 -2.52 30.06
C LYS A 717 26.33 -2.96 30.23
N LEU A 718 25.81 -3.75 29.28
CA LEU A 718 24.44 -4.24 29.38
C LEU A 718 24.28 -5.31 30.47
N SER A 719 25.30 -6.14 30.69
CA SER A 719 25.29 -7.14 31.76
C SER A 719 25.29 -6.47 33.15
N ASP A 720 26.14 -5.48 33.37
CA ASP A 720 26.15 -4.69 34.62
C ASP A 720 24.82 -3.96 34.83
N ALA A 721 24.28 -3.32 33.79
CA ALA A 721 22.98 -2.64 33.86
C ALA A 721 21.82 -3.60 34.22
N LEU A 722 21.82 -4.81 33.66
CA LEU A 722 20.84 -5.85 33.98
C LEU A 722 21.02 -6.41 35.40
N ALA A 723 22.24 -6.53 35.90
CA ALA A 723 22.52 -6.98 37.26
C ALA A 723 22.10 -5.93 38.31
N ARG A 724 22.33 -4.64 38.05
CA ARG A 724 22.02 -3.52 38.96
C ARG A 724 20.53 -3.36 39.29
N GLY A 725 19.62 -3.90 38.48
CA GLY A 725 18.19 -3.80 38.74
C GLY A 725 17.50 -2.66 37.97
N GLY A 726 16.59 -1.94 38.61
CA GLY A 726 15.87 -0.81 38.03
C GLY A 726 14.45 -1.13 37.54
N ARG A 727 13.82 -0.14 36.90
CA ARG A 727 12.42 -0.19 36.48
C ARG A 727 12.15 -1.30 35.46
N VAL A 728 11.01 -1.96 35.59
CA VAL A 728 10.57 -3.05 34.69
C VAL A 728 10.63 -2.66 33.21
N THR A 729 10.20 -1.45 32.86
CA THR A 729 10.21 -0.94 31.47
C THR A 729 11.62 -0.84 30.90
N VAL A 730 12.58 -0.33 31.68
CA VAL A 730 13.99 -0.22 31.28
C VAL A 730 14.59 -1.62 31.12
N ARG A 731 14.37 -2.51 32.10
CA ARG A 731 14.88 -3.89 32.06
C ARG A 731 14.37 -4.66 30.85
N LYS A 732 13.08 -4.54 30.50
CA LYS A 732 12.51 -5.16 29.28
C LYS A 732 13.23 -4.68 28.02
N GLU A 733 13.52 -3.39 27.94
CA GLU A 733 14.23 -2.84 26.79
C GLU A 733 15.66 -3.36 26.74
N LEU A 734 16.40 -3.35 27.86
CA LEU A 734 17.77 -3.92 27.93
C LEU A 734 17.80 -5.38 27.50
N VAL A 735 16.84 -6.20 27.94
CA VAL A 735 16.70 -7.61 27.51
C VAL A 735 16.53 -7.73 25.99
N ARG A 736 15.74 -6.86 25.36
CA ARG A 736 15.59 -6.87 23.89
C ARG A 736 16.90 -6.54 23.17
N LEU A 737 17.68 -5.60 23.72
CA LEU A 737 18.97 -5.21 23.14
C LEU A 737 19.97 -6.37 23.12
N VAL A 738 19.89 -7.31 24.07
CA VAL A 738 20.73 -8.53 24.07
C VAL A 738 20.57 -9.31 22.76
N SER A 739 19.33 -9.49 22.28
CA SER A 739 19.06 -10.14 21.00
C SER A 739 19.40 -9.28 19.80
N ASP A 740 18.95 -8.01 19.82
CA ASP A 740 19.03 -7.13 18.67
C ASP A 740 20.47 -6.83 18.25
N PHE A 741 21.40 -6.88 19.20
CA PHE A 741 22.83 -6.71 18.97
C PHE A 741 23.61 -8.02 18.94
N ARG A 742 22.95 -9.17 19.08
CA ARG A 742 23.56 -10.51 19.12
C ARG A 742 24.79 -10.54 20.03
N LEU A 743 24.59 -10.14 21.28
CA LEU A 743 25.68 -10.10 22.25
C LEU A 743 26.31 -11.49 22.44
N PRO A 744 27.64 -11.58 22.59
CA PRO A 744 28.29 -12.79 23.10
C PRO A 744 27.61 -13.32 24.36
N ASP A 745 27.39 -14.64 24.42
CA ASP A 745 26.65 -15.34 25.47
C ASP A 745 25.25 -14.77 25.78
N ALA A 746 24.55 -14.26 24.76
CA ALA A 746 23.19 -13.71 24.89
C ALA A 746 22.25 -14.60 25.72
N VAL A 747 22.21 -15.91 25.45
CA VAL A 747 21.31 -16.84 26.16
C VAL A 747 21.70 -16.99 27.64
N GLY A 748 22.99 -17.00 27.97
CA GLY A 748 23.45 -16.98 29.36
C GLY A 748 23.02 -15.70 30.09
N ILE A 749 23.10 -14.54 29.42
CA ILE A 749 22.60 -13.27 29.96
C ILE A 749 21.09 -13.33 30.22
N LEU A 750 20.31 -13.91 29.30
CA LEU A 750 18.86 -14.07 29.47
C LEU A 750 18.53 -14.99 30.65
N TRP A 751 19.30 -16.05 30.85
CA TRP A 751 19.14 -16.97 31.98
C TRP A 751 19.41 -16.28 33.32
N ASN A 752 20.50 -15.50 33.41
CA ASN A 752 20.80 -14.71 34.62
C ASN A 752 19.68 -13.71 34.95
N VAL A 753 19.09 -13.08 33.93
CA VAL A 753 17.92 -12.21 34.11
C VAL A 753 16.70 -13.00 34.56
N TRP A 754 16.49 -14.20 34.00
CA TRP A 754 15.36 -15.07 34.33
C TRP A 754 15.38 -15.52 35.81
N GLU A 755 16.56 -15.94 36.28
CA GLU A 755 16.82 -16.45 37.64
C GLU A 755 16.92 -15.35 38.70
N THR A 756 16.90 -14.07 38.31
CA THR A 756 16.93 -12.97 39.26
C THR A 756 15.80 -13.12 40.29
N PRO A 757 16.08 -13.07 41.61
CA PRO A 757 15.05 -13.19 42.64
C PRO A 757 13.93 -12.17 42.45
N ASN A 758 12.67 -12.60 42.57
CA ASN A 758 11.48 -11.76 42.37
C ASN A 758 11.40 -11.05 40.99
N GLN A 759 11.97 -11.66 39.94
CA GLN A 759 11.92 -11.08 38.59
C GLN A 759 10.48 -10.90 38.09
N HIS A 760 10.13 -9.67 37.71
CA HIS A 760 8.82 -9.31 37.18
C HIS A 760 8.45 -10.09 35.90
N ARG A 761 7.19 -10.55 35.82
CA ARG A 761 6.66 -11.38 34.72
C ARG A 761 6.88 -10.79 33.32
N ASP A 762 6.69 -9.48 33.14
CA ASP A 762 6.96 -8.81 31.86
C ASP A 762 8.42 -8.88 31.38
N VAL A 763 9.39 -8.94 32.30
CA VAL A 763 10.81 -9.07 31.95
C VAL A 763 11.09 -10.51 31.52
N ARG A 764 10.51 -11.50 32.21
CA ARG A 764 10.53 -12.92 31.79
C ARG A 764 9.87 -13.12 30.44
N ALA A 765 8.75 -12.45 30.18
CA ALA A 765 8.09 -12.45 28.87
C ALA A 765 9.01 -11.85 27.79
N ALA A 766 9.69 -10.73 28.06
CA ALA A 766 10.67 -10.18 27.12
C ALA A 766 11.84 -11.15 26.86
N ALA A 767 12.34 -11.84 27.89
CA ALA A 767 13.41 -12.84 27.75
C ALA A 767 12.95 -14.05 26.91
N THR A 768 11.71 -14.51 27.11
CA THR A 768 11.09 -15.60 26.34
C THR A 768 10.95 -15.23 24.86
N PHE A 769 10.42 -14.03 24.59
CA PHE A 769 10.28 -13.53 23.23
C PHE A 769 11.64 -13.48 22.51
N VAL A 770 12.68 -13.02 23.21
CA VAL A 770 14.05 -13.00 22.68
C VAL A 770 14.59 -14.41 22.45
N ALA A 771 14.37 -15.35 23.38
CA ALA A 771 14.88 -16.73 23.28
C ALA A 771 14.40 -17.46 22.01
N LEU A 772 13.22 -17.12 21.47
CA LEU A 772 12.72 -17.65 20.20
C LEU A 772 13.64 -17.35 19.00
N SER A 773 14.55 -16.38 19.10
CA SER A 773 15.55 -16.06 18.07
C SER A 773 16.86 -16.84 18.20
N TRP A 774 16.94 -17.79 19.16
CA TRP A 774 18.15 -18.53 19.54
C TRP A 774 17.89 -20.04 19.65
N LEU A 775 17.03 -20.60 18.80
CA LEU A 775 16.63 -22.01 18.87
C LEU A 775 17.78 -23.00 18.61
N ASP A 776 18.90 -22.53 18.06
CA ASP A 776 20.13 -23.33 17.87
C ASP A 776 20.95 -23.49 19.18
N ASP A 777 20.68 -22.67 20.20
CA ASP A 777 21.28 -22.81 21.53
C ASP A 777 20.35 -23.64 22.42
N THR A 778 20.84 -24.78 22.91
CA THR A 778 20.08 -25.72 23.75
C THR A 778 19.53 -25.06 25.02
N ARG A 779 20.22 -24.06 25.58
CA ARG A 779 19.80 -23.32 26.78
C ARG A 779 18.56 -22.45 26.51
N ALA A 780 18.34 -22.02 25.26
CA ALA A 780 17.14 -21.27 24.91
C ALA A 780 15.89 -22.14 25.08
N TRP A 781 16.00 -23.44 24.77
CA TRP A 781 14.90 -24.40 24.96
C TRP A 781 14.55 -24.62 26.43
N ASP A 782 15.53 -24.59 27.34
CA ASP A 782 15.27 -24.65 28.78
C ASP A 782 14.45 -23.44 29.25
N LEU A 783 14.78 -22.25 28.74
CA LEU A 783 14.02 -21.03 29.01
C LEU A 783 12.60 -21.12 28.45
N LEU A 784 12.42 -21.63 27.22
CA LEU A 784 11.10 -21.81 26.62
C LEU A 784 10.23 -22.83 27.37
N ARG A 785 10.82 -23.93 27.87
CA ARG A 785 10.13 -24.90 28.75
C ARG A 785 9.70 -24.27 30.07
N ALA A 786 10.59 -23.49 30.71
CA ALA A 786 10.25 -22.75 31.91
C ALA A 786 9.16 -21.69 31.66
N ALA A 787 9.12 -21.11 30.46
CA ALA A 787 8.14 -20.12 30.04
C ALA A 787 6.73 -20.68 29.84
N VAL A 788 6.59 -21.85 29.21
CA VAL A 788 5.25 -22.46 29.04
C VAL A 788 4.64 -22.95 30.34
N SER A 789 5.47 -23.25 31.35
CA SER A 789 5.03 -23.57 32.72
C SER A 789 4.87 -22.33 33.62
N GLY A 790 5.16 -21.13 33.09
CA GLY A 790 5.18 -19.88 33.84
C GLY A 790 3.87 -19.09 33.81
N PRO A 791 3.90 -17.80 34.23
CA PRO A 791 2.75 -16.90 34.15
C PRO A 791 2.27 -16.67 32.71
N ARG A 792 0.98 -16.39 32.54
CA ARG A 792 0.30 -16.20 31.26
C ARG A 792 1.04 -15.29 30.27
N GLU A 793 1.53 -14.13 30.70
CA GLU A 793 2.21 -13.18 29.82
C GLU A 793 3.49 -13.75 29.17
N VAL A 794 4.11 -14.71 29.84
CA VAL A 794 5.33 -15.39 29.44
C VAL A 794 5.01 -16.50 28.44
N SER A 795 4.06 -17.40 28.76
CA SER A 795 3.65 -18.50 27.89
C SER A 795 3.04 -18.00 26.57
N MET A 796 2.30 -16.88 26.61
CA MET A 796 1.73 -16.25 25.42
C MET A 796 2.77 -15.85 24.37
N GLN A 797 4.06 -15.67 24.73
CA GLN A 797 5.10 -15.37 23.72
C GLN A 797 5.35 -16.56 22.79
N VAL A 798 5.29 -17.79 23.32
CA VAL A 798 5.44 -19.01 22.52
C VAL A 798 4.23 -19.21 21.61
N LEU A 799 3.02 -19.06 22.16
CA LEU A 799 1.76 -19.26 21.41
C LEU A 799 1.56 -18.29 20.24
N ARG A 800 2.18 -17.10 20.28
CA ARG A 800 2.11 -16.10 19.20
C ARG A 800 3.08 -16.39 18.04
N THR A 801 3.85 -17.47 18.14
CA THR A 801 4.76 -17.90 17.10
C THR A 801 3.99 -18.63 16.00
N TYR A 802 4.34 -18.36 14.75
CA TYR A 802 3.80 -19.06 13.59
C TYR A 802 4.85 -20.03 13.03
N PRO A 803 4.44 -21.18 12.46
CA PRO A 803 5.40 -22.18 11.98
C PRO A 803 6.38 -21.64 10.94
N TYR A 804 5.95 -20.70 10.09
CA TYR A 804 6.80 -20.10 9.06
C TYR A 804 7.86 -19.14 9.60
N ALA A 805 7.71 -18.65 10.83
CA ALA A 805 8.70 -17.82 11.51
C ALA A 805 9.78 -18.67 12.21
N VAL A 806 9.63 -19.99 12.21
CA VAL A 806 10.51 -20.96 12.89
C VAL A 806 11.29 -21.77 11.84
N PRO A 807 12.61 -21.96 12.03
CA PRO A 807 13.41 -22.87 11.20
C PRO A 807 12.79 -24.26 11.14
N THR A 808 12.84 -24.91 9.98
CA THR A 808 12.14 -26.19 9.74
C THR A 808 12.49 -27.27 10.77
N GLU A 809 13.75 -27.35 11.19
CA GLU A 809 14.24 -28.31 12.18
C GLU A 809 13.64 -28.12 13.60
N HIS A 810 13.26 -26.89 13.94
CA HIS A 810 12.76 -26.53 15.28
C HIS A 810 11.23 -26.51 15.38
N ARG A 811 10.50 -26.69 14.27
CA ARG A 811 9.03 -26.61 14.25
C ARG A 811 8.37 -27.65 15.13
N ALA A 812 8.86 -28.89 15.12
CA ALA A 812 8.34 -29.95 15.98
C ALA A 812 8.53 -29.64 17.47
N GLY A 813 9.67 -29.05 17.85
CA GLY A 813 9.92 -28.64 19.22
C GLY A 813 8.97 -27.53 19.70
N ILE A 814 8.71 -26.51 18.87
CA ILE A 814 7.75 -25.45 19.22
C ILE A 814 6.32 -26.01 19.26
N ALA A 815 5.95 -26.91 18.35
CA ALA A 815 4.65 -27.56 18.36
C ALA A 815 4.43 -28.37 19.66
N ALA A 816 5.46 -29.04 20.17
CA ALA A 816 5.41 -29.74 21.45
C ALA A 816 5.17 -28.79 22.64
N LEU A 817 5.81 -27.60 22.65
CA LEU A 817 5.55 -26.58 23.67
C LEU A 817 4.11 -26.04 23.61
N ILE A 818 3.56 -25.84 22.40
CA ILE A 818 2.15 -25.42 22.23
C ILE A 818 1.21 -26.51 22.72
N ARG A 819 1.53 -27.78 22.47
CA ARG A 819 0.79 -28.93 23.02
C ARG A 819 0.76 -28.89 24.54
N GLU A 820 1.89 -28.67 25.22
CA GLU A 820 1.95 -28.61 26.68
C GLU A 820 0.98 -27.56 27.23
N VAL A 821 0.90 -26.39 26.59
CA VAL A 821 -0.06 -25.34 26.98
C VAL A 821 -1.50 -25.72 26.66
N ALA A 822 -1.75 -26.40 25.54
CA ALA A 822 -3.09 -26.84 25.13
C ALA A 822 -3.70 -27.92 26.05
N VAL A 823 -2.88 -28.67 26.80
CA VAL A 823 -3.35 -29.65 27.80
C VAL A 823 -3.22 -29.12 29.24
N GLY A 824 -2.82 -27.86 29.40
CA GLY A 824 -2.60 -27.23 30.69
C GLY A 824 -3.90 -26.84 31.43
N PRO A 825 -3.80 -26.49 32.73
CA PRO A 825 -4.96 -26.15 33.56
C PRO A 825 -5.46 -24.70 33.41
N ASP A 826 -4.70 -23.79 32.78
CA ASP A 826 -5.11 -22.39 32.58
C ASP A 826 -6.05 -22.26 31.36
N ASP A 827 -7.33 -21.99 31.61
CA ASP A 827 -8.38 -21.92 30.60
C ASP A 827 -8.10 -20.89 29.47
N GLN A 828 -7.48 -19.76 29.79
CA GLN A 828 -7.25 -18.69 28.81
C GLN A 828 -6.05 -19.01 27.91
N LEU A 829 -4.97 -19.54 28.49
CA LEU A 829 -3.83 -20.04 27.74
C LEU A 829 -4.22 -21.26 26.88
N ARG A 830 -5.01 -22.17 27.45
CA ARG A 830 -5.52 -23.35 26.74
C ARG A 830 -6.35 -22.95 25.53
N SER A 831 -7.29 -22.03 25.68
CA SER A 831 -8.10 -21.50 24.56
C SER A 831 -7.23 -20.89 23.45
N ALA A 832 -6.22 -20.08 23.82
CA ALA A 832 -5.30 -19.49 22.86
C ALA A 832 -4.43 -20.55 22.14
N ALA A 833 -3.97 -21.58 22.85
CA ALA A 833 -3.21 -22.67 22.26
C ALA A 833 -4.07 -23.49 21.30
N LEU A 834 -5.28 -23.90 21.70
CA LEU A 834 -6.24 -24.64 20.86
C LEU A 834 -6.55 -23.90 19.56
N GLY A 835 -6.71 -22.57 19.62
CA GLY A 835 -6.96 -21.74 18.42
C GLY A 835 -5.75 -21.58 17.49
N ALA A 836 -4.53 -21.89 17.94
CA ALA A 836 -3.32 -21.82 17.12
C ALA A 836 -2.92 -23.19 16.51
N ILE A 837 -3.43 -24.30 17.06
CA ILE A 837 -3.01 -25.68 16.71
C ILE A 837 -3.17 -26.00 15.22
N ASP A 838 -4.20 -25.48 14.54
CA ASP A 838 -4.44 -25.82 13.12
C ASP A 838 -3.26 -25.45 12.22
N SER A 839 -2.59 -24.33 12.51
CA SER A 839 -1.38 -23.93 11.80
C SER A 839 -0.18 -24.85 12.06
N TRP A 840 -0.16 -25.56 13.19
CA TRP A 840 0.93 -26.43 13.63
C TRP A 840 0.69 -27.92 13.39
N ALA A 841 -0.50 -28.32 12.93
CA ALA A 841 -0.92 -29.72 12.82
C ALA A 841 0.05 -30.62 12.02
N GLN A 842 0.76 -30.08 11.03
CA GLN A 842 1.77 -30.83 10.26
C GLN A 842 2.91 -31.36 11.14
N TRP A 843 3.28 -30.65 12.20
CA TRP A 843 4.37 -31.02 13.12
C TRP A 843 3.85 -31.52 14.47
N TYR A 844 2.53 -31.64 14.61
CA TYR A 844 1.86 -32.15 15.79
C TYR A 844 0.77 -33.15 15.38
N PRO A 845 1.12 -34.44 15.17
CA PRO A 845 0.20 -35.45 14.67
C PRO A 845 -1.07 -35.61 15.52
N GLU A 846 -0.98 -35.47 16.85
CA GLU A 846 -2.11 -35.61 17.77
C GLU A 846 -2.94 -34.32 17.93
N ALA A 847 -2.65 -33.27 17.14
CA ALA A 847 -3.38 -32.01 17.11
C ALA A 847 -4.89 -32.22 16.99
N VAL A 848 -5.32 -33.04 16.03
CA VAL A 848 -6.74 -33.31 15.77
C VAL A 848 -7.40 -34.00 16.95
N THR A 849 -6.70 -34.91 17.64
CA THR A 849 -7.20 -35.61 18.83
C THR A 849 -7.36 -34.65 20.02
N VAL A 850 -6.41 -33.76 20.25
CA VAL A 850 -6.52 -32.76 21.33
C VAL A 850 -7.65 -31.77 21.06
N LEU A 851 -7.83 -31.34 19.81
CA LEU A 851 -8.95 -30.51 19.42
C LEU A 851 -10.29 -31.23 19.64
N ALA A 852 -10.40 -32.49 19.20
CA ALA A 852 -11.60 -33.31 19.41
C ALA A 852 -11.94 -33.48 20.89
N GLN A 853 -10.96 -33.81 21.74
CA GLN A 853 -11.14 -33.95 23.19
C GLN A 853 -11.65 -32.67 23.84
N ALA A 854 -11.08 -31.51 23.47
CA ALA A 854 -11.53 -30.21 23.96
C ALA A 854 -12.95 -29.86 23.50
N VAL A 855 -13.35 -30.30 22.30
CA VAL A 855 -14.70 -30.11 21.79
C VAL A 855 -15.70 -31.00 22.54
N VAL A 856 -15.45 -32.32 22.67
CA VAL A 856 -16.41 -33.25 23.28
C VAL A 856 -16.52 -33.08 24.79
N ASN A 857 -15.51 -32.52 25.44
CA ASN A 857 -15.57 -32.18 26.86
C ASN A 857 -16.59 -31.06 27.10
N LEU A 858 -17.73 -31.39 27.72
CA LEU A 858 -18.78 -30.42 28.02
C LEU A 858 -18.48 -29.50 29.20
N ASP A 859 -17.47 -29.82 30.00
CA ASP A 859 -16.97 -28.97 31.09
C ASP A 859 -15.94 -27.96 30.57
N GLU A 860 -15.40 -28.16 29.37
CA GLU A 860 -14.61 -27.14 28.67
C GLU A 860 -15.50 -25.98 28.23
N ARG A 861 -15.44 -24.87 28.97
CA ARG A 861 -16.24 -23.66 28.70
C ARG A 861 -15.48 -22.58 27.92
N ALA A 862 -14.16 -22.51 28.05
CA ALA A 862 -13.36 -21.38 27.54
C ALA A 862 -12.68 -21.66 26.19
N GLY A 863 -12.28 -22.91 25.94
CA GLY A 863 -11.48 -23.32 24.79
C GLY A 863 -12.24 -23.98 23.64
N TRP A 864 -13.48 -24.45 23.87
CA TRP A 864 -14.16 -25.31 22.91
C TRP A 864 -14.44 -24.63 21.55
N GLN A 865 -14.71 -23.32 21.53
CA GLN A 865 -14.95 -22.58 20.28
C GLN A 865 -13.69 -22.48 19.43
N ALA A 866 -12.55 -22.20 20.09
CA ALA A 866 -11.25 -22.18 19.42
C ALA A 866 -10.91 -23.56 18.88
N ALA A 867 -11.14 -24.62 19.68
CA ALA A 867 -10.93 -26.00 19.25
C ALA A 867 -11.83 -26.42 18.08
N ALA A 868 -13.12 -26.10 18.14
CA ALA A 868 -14.08 -26.38 17.06
C ALA A 868 -13.71 -25.64 15.77
N GLY A 869 -13.25 -24.39 15.88
CA GLY A 869 -12.79 -23.60 14.75
C GLY A 869 -11.56 -24.20 14.07
N SER A 870 -10.57 -24.59 14.85
CA SER A 870 -9.34 -25.24 14.35
C SER A 870 -9.60 -26.65 13.82
N LEU A 871 -10.49 -27.44 14.43
CA LEU A 871 -10.89 -28.76 13.91
C LEU A 871 -11.65 -28.63 12.58
N GLY A 872 -12.58 -27.69 12.48
CA GLY A 872 -13.28 -27.38 11.22
C GLY A 872 -12.34 -26.89 10.11
N SER A 873 -11.24 -26.21 10.48
CA SER A 873 -10.16 -25.82 9.56
C SER A 873 -9.40 -27.04 9.00
N LEU A 874 -9.12 -28.03 9.87
CA LEU A 874 -8.34 -29.23 9.54
C LEU A 874 -9.14 -30.35 8.86
N ALA A 875 -10.47 -30.28 8.83
CA ALA A 875 -11.35 -31.31 8.28
C ALA A 875 -11.19 -31.58 6.77
N THR A 876 -10.34 -30.82 6.09
CA THR A 876 -9.95 -31.04 4.69
C THR A 876 -8.72 -31.94 4.54
N THR A 877 -8.04 -32.25 5.65
CA THR A 877 -6.98 -33.27 5.70
C THR A 877 -7.59 -34.64 6.01
N PRO A 878 -7.02 -35.77 5.53
CA PRO A 878 -7.58 -37.09 5.81
C PRO A 878 -7.75 -37.39 7.32
N ALA A 879 -6.75 -37.03 8.13
CA ALA A 879 -6.79 -37.22 9.58
C ALA A 879 -7.80 -36.30 10.27
N GLY A 880 -7.87 -35.03 9.86
CA GLY A 880 -8.83 -34.07 10.39
C GLY A 880 -10.26 -34.39 9.99
N GLU A 881 -10.49 -34.89 8.77
CA GLU A 881 -11.80 -35.35 8.29
C GLU A 881 -12.33 -36.49 9.17
N ALA A 882 -11.54 -37.57 9.31
CA ALA A 882 -11.93 -38.73 10.12
C ALA A 882 -12.25 -38.33 11.57
N THR A 883 -11.39 -37.49 12.16
CA THR A 883 -11.56 -37.02 13.53
C THR A 883 -12.78 -36.10 13.69
N ALA A 884 -13.04 -35.22 12.70
CA ALA A 884 -14.22 -34.36 12.72
C ALA A 884 -15.51 -35.19 12.63
N VAL A 885 -15.55 -36.22 11.78
CA VAL A 885 -16.69 -37.15 11.69
C VAL A 885 -16.93 -37.86 13.02
N GLU A 886 -15.89 -38.43 13.63
CA GLU A 886 -16.00 -39.10 14.93
C GLU A 886 -16.48 -38.14 16.03
N THR A 887 -15.92 -36.93 16.07
CA THR A 887 -16.31 -35.88 17.02
C THR A 887 -17.78 -35.50 16.84
N LEU A 888 -18.23 -35.31 15.59
CA LEU A 888 -19.62 -35.05 15.28
C LEU A 888 -20.51 -36.21 15.75
N HIS A 889 -20.16 -37.47 15.48
CA HIS A 889 -20.92 -38.63 15.98
C HIS A 889 -21.08 -38.66 17.49
N LEU A 890 -20.03 -38.33 18.24
CA LEU A 890 -20.09 -38.27 19.71
C LEU A 890 -21.02 -37.15 20.19
N LEU A 891 -20.90 -35.95 19.62
CA LEU A 891 -21.75 -34.80 19.96
C LEU A 891 -23.23 -35.05 19.59
N LEU A 892 -23.49 -35.76 18.50
CA LEU A 892 -24.83 -35.97 17.95
C LEU A 892 -25.63 -37.06 18.68
N ARG A 893 -24.95 -37.92 19.45
CA ARG A 893 -25.59 -38.97 20.27
C ARG A 893 -25.88 -38.53 21.69
N GLY A 894 -25.27 -37.45 22.16
CA GLY A 894 -25.43 -37.03 23.54
C GLY A 894 -26.68 -36.17 23.75
N GLU A 895 -27.37 -36.46 24.84
CA GLU A 895 -28.47 -35.65 25.35
C GLU A 895 -27.92 -34.59 26.31
N GLY A 896 -28.63 -33.47 26.47
CA GLY A 896 -28.19 -32.40 27.35
C GLY A 896 -29.25 -31.32 27.53
N PRO A 897 -28.90 -30.25 28.26
CA PRO A 897 -29.76 -29.08 28.49
C PRO A 897 -30.43 -28.59 27.20
N ASP A 898 -31.73 -28.36 27.24
CA ASP A 898 -32.53 -27.81 26.13
C ASP A 898 -33.30 -26.59 26.64
N ALA A 899 -32.83 -25.40 26.26
CA ALA A 899 -33.31 -24.11 26.74
C ALA A 899 -33.25 -23.90 28.28
N ASP A 900 -32.26 -24.46 28.97
CA ASP A 900 -32.01 -24.16 30.39
C ASP A 900 -31.36 -22.77 30.56
N ALA A 901 -31.56 -22.15 31.73
CA ALA A 901 -31.12 -20.78 32.02
C ALA A 901 -29.60 -20.55 31.86
N GLU A 902 -28.78 -21.56 32.13
CA GLU A 902 -27.31 -21.47 32.03
C GLU A 902 -26.73 -22.15 30.79
N ARG A 903 -27.47 -23.07 30.15
CA ARG A 903 -26.99 -23.91 29.05
C ARG A 903 -28.12 -24.26 28.08
N ASP A 904 -27.85 -24.14 26.79
CA ASP A 904 -28.80 -24.54 25.74
C ASP A 904 -28.07 -25.35 24.66
N ARG A 905 -28.42 -26.63 24.53
CA ARG A 905 -27.93 -27.57 23.51
C ARG A 905 -26.42 -27.47 23.26
N PRO A 906 -25.56 -27.63 24.29
CA PRO A 906 -24.13 -27.36 24.18
C PRO A 906 -23.40 -28.22 23.15
N MET A 907 -23.88 -29.45 22.90
CA MET A 907 -23.33 -30.33 21.86
C MET A 907 -23.71 -29.88 20.45
N LEU A 908 -24.96 -29.44 20.24
CA LEU A 908 -25.44 -28.87 18.98
C LEU A 908 -24.65 -27.61 18.60
N GLN A 909 -24.39 -26.73 19.56
CA GLN A 909 -23.59 -25.52 19.33
C GLN A 909 -22.15 -25.84 18.89
N ARG A 910 -21.52 -26.84 19.50
CA ARG A 910 -20.17 -27.31 19.16
C ARG A 910 -20.12 -27.89 17.75
N ALA A 911 -21.04 -28.80 17.43
CA ALA A 911 -21.14 -29.41 16.11
C ALA A 911 -21.43 -28.35 15.02
N ARG A 912 -22.31 -27.38 15.29
CA ARG A 912 -22.54 -26.23 14.40
C ARG A 912 -21.34 -25.31 14.23
N SER A 913 -20.51 -25.14 15.26
CA SER A 913 -19.27 -24.37 15.15
C SER A 913 -18.25 -25.05 14.24
N ILE A 914 -18.18 -26.39 14.25
CA ILE A 914 -17.34 -27.18 13.35
C ILE A 914 -17.84 -27.01 11.90
N THR A 915 -19.13 -27.29 11.64
CA THR A 915 -19.70 -27.24 10.28
C THR A 915 -19.79 -25.81 9.73
N GLY A 916 -20.03 -24.81 10.58
CA GLY A 916 -20.09 -23.41 10.17
C GLY A 916 -18.77 -22.85 9.62
N VAL A 917 -17.63 -23.36 10.09
CA VAL A 917 -16.33 -23.02 9.48
C VAL A 917 -16.18 -23.64 8.10
N MET A 918 -16.67 -24.87 7.91
CA MET A 918 -16.65 -25.58 6.62
C MET A 918 -17.52 -24.89 5.58
N THR A 919 -18.74 -24.46 5.93
CA THR A 919 -19.64 -23.79 4.98
C THR A 919 -19.19 -22.37 4.62
N ARG A 920 -18.54 -21.63 5.54
CA ARG A 920 -18.08 -20.25 5.30
C ARG A 920 -16.76 -20.14 4.54
N ARG A 921 -15.80 -21.02 4.80
CA ARG A 921 -14.42 -20.88 4.28
C ARG A 921 -14.23 -21.50 2.90
N TRP A 922 -15.13 -22.35 2.43
CA TRP A 922 -14.84 -23.25 1.32
C TRP A 922 -15.95 -23.19 0.28
N SER A 923 -15.74 -22.34 -0.71
CA SER A 923 -16.50 -22.38 -1.95
C SER A 923 -15.51 -22.64 -3.09
N TYR A 924 -15.80 -23.65 -3.90
CA TYR A 924 -15.24 -23.88 -5.24
C TYR A 924 -13.90 -24.61 -5.42
N HIS A 925 -13.47 -25.53 -4.53
CA HIS A 925 -12.36 -26.43 -4.88
C HIS A 925 -12.79 -27.89 -5.07
N PRO A 926 -12.50 -28.51 -6.25
CA PRO A 926 -12.83 -29.91 -6.52
C PRO A 926 -12.27 -30.91 -5.50
N SER A 927 -11.05 -30.71 -4.96
CA SER A 927 -10.46 -31.68 -4.03
C SER A 927 -11.16 -31.73 -2.66
N HIS A 928 -11.88 -30.68 -2.27
CA HIS A 928 -12.63 -30.66 -1.02
C HIS A 928 -14.05 -31.20 -1.18
N ARG A 929 -14.54 -31.37 -2.42
CA ARG A 929 -15.88 -31.90 -2.69
C ARG A 929 -16.06 -33.29 -2.07
N ALA A 930 -15.09 -34.18 -2.26
CA ALA A 930 -15.18 -35.55 -1.75
C ALA A 930 -15.19 -35.62 -0.20
N PRO A 931 -14.26 -34.98 0.53
CA PRO A 931 -14.35 -34.85 1.99
C PRO A 931 -15.68 -34.25 2.47
N MET A 932 -16.13 -33.16 1.85
CA MET A 932 -17.38 -32.50 2.25
C MET A 932 -18.60 -33.40 1.99
N ARG A 933 -18.64 -34.15 0.88
CA ARG A 933 -19.72 -35.11 0.62
C ARG A 933 -19.73 -36.25 1.63
N ARG A 934 -18.57 -36.75 2.05
CA ARG A 934 -18.50 -37.78 3.10
C ARG A 934 -19.00 -37.26 4.44
N ILE A 935 -18.54 -36.08 4.87
CA ILE A 935 -19.04 -35.44 6.10
C ILE A 935 -20.55 -35.19 6.01
N ALA A 936 -21.04 -34.67 4.88
CA ALA A 936 -22.48 -34.45 4.69
C ALA A 936 -23.28 -35.76 4.74
N GLY A 937 -22.79 -36.85 4.15
CA GLY A 937 -23.44 -38.17 4.21
C GLY A 937 -23.54 -38.72 5.64
N GLU A 938 -22.57 -38.43 6.50
CA GLU A 938 -22.64 -38.79 7.92
C GLU A 938 -23.64 -37.90 8.69
N LEU A 939 -23.67 -36.59 8.41
CA LEU A 939 -24.62 -35.65 9.00
C LEU A 939 -26.07 -35.90 8.58
N GLU A 940 -26.28 -36.47 7.40
CA GLU A 940 -27.59 -36.76 6.83
C GLU A 940 -28.47 -37.63 7.74
N ARG A 941 -27.84 -38.48 8.56
CA ARG A 941 -28.50 -39.36 9.53
C ARG A 941 -29.19 -38.59 10.68
N TYR A 942 -28.90 -37.29 10.83
CA TYR A 942 -29.34 -36.47 11.95
C TYR A 942 -30.20 -35.29 11.46
N ASP A 943 -31.51 -35.39 11.70
CA ASP A 943 -32.49 -34.45 11.13
C ASP A 943 -32.29 -32.98 11.57
N GLN A 944 -31.72 -32.77 12.75
CA GLN A 944 -31.38 -31.44 13.29
C GLN A 944 -30.24 -30.71 12.57
N PHE A 945 -29.44 -31.42 11.74
CA PHE A 945 -28.33 -30.89 10.93
C PHE A 945 -28.64 -30.80 9.44
N ARG A 946 -29.91 -30.93 9.04
CA ARG A 946 -30.27 -30.94 7.62
C ARG A 946 -29.86 -29.66 6.90
N THR A 947 -29.98 -28.50 7.55
CA THR A 947 -29.59 -27.22 6.96
C THR A 947 -28.11 -27.22 6.61
N GLU A 948 -27.25 -27.58 7.57
CA GLU A 948 -25.81 -27.65 7.42
C GLU A 948 -25.41 -28.73 6.40
N THR A 949 -26.11 -29.86 6.38
CA THR A 949 -25.92 -30.94 5.39
C THR A 949 -26.17 -30.44 3.97
N VAL A 950 -27.31 -29.77 3.76
CA VAL A 950 -27.68 -29.24 2.44
C VAL A 950 -26.74 -28.11 2.03
N GLU A 951 -26.36 -27.22 2.94
CA GLU A 951 -25.39 -26.16 2.67
C GLU A 951 -24.03 -26.76 2.28
N LEU A 952 -23.55 -27.78 2.99
CA LEU A 952 -22.32 -28.50 2.63
C LEU A 952 -22.43 -29.13 1.25
N VAL A 953 -23.50 -29.88 0.95
CA VAL A 953 -23.70 -30.52 -0.37
C VAL A 953 -23.77 -29.47 -1.48
N ALA A 954 -24.45 -28.35 -1.25
CA ALA A 954 -24.53 -27.23 -2.19
C ALA A 954 -23.15 -26.65 -2.52
N THR A 955 -22.20 -26.63 -1.57
CA THR A 955 -20.82 -26.22 -1.86
C THR A 955 -20.04 -27.21 -2.75
N THR A 956 -20.55 -28.44 -2.92
CA THR A 956 -19.88 -29.50 -3.70
C THR A 956 -20.37 -29.65 -5.13
N ILE A 957 -21.38 -28.89 -5.57
CA ILE A 957 -21.97 -29.02 -6.90
C ILE A 957 -20.92 -28.76 -7.98
N ASP A 958 -20.86 -29.66 -8.97
CA ASP A 958 -20.03 -29.48 -10.16
C ASP A 958 -20.85 -29.02 -11.36
N VAL A 959 -20.66 -27.78 -11.76
CA VAL A 959 -21.46 -27.14 -12.82
C VAL A 959 -20.92 -27.34 -14.23
N GLU A 960 -19.74 -27.94 -14.37
CA GLU A 960 -19.06 -28.16 -15.66
C GLU A 960 -19.18 -29.60 -16.16
N ASN A 961 -19.95 -30.44 -15.46
CA ASN A 961 -20.09 -31.87 -15.76
C ASN A 961 -21.56 -32.25 -16.00
N ALA A 962 -21.79 -33.34 -16.73
CA ALA A 962 -23.10 -33.96 -16.93
C ALA A 962 -23.78 -34.40 -15.61
N GLY A 963 -23.06 -34.35 -14.48
CA GLY A 963 -23.55 -34.70 -13.14
C GLY A 963 -24.38 -33.61 -12.43
N LEU A 964 -24.53 -32.39 -12.99
CA LEU A 964 -25.29 -31.30 -12.35
C LEU A 964 -26.70 -31.71 -11.91
N LEU A 965 -27.42 -32.45 -12.76
CA LEU A 965 -28.75 -32.96 -12.43
C LEU A 965 -28.72 -33.95 -11.25
N ALA A 966 -27.73 -34.83 -11.19
CA ALA A 966 -27.57 -35.76 -10.07
C ALA A 966 -27.33 -34.99 -8.76
N ASP A 967 -26.48 -33.97 -8.80
CA ASP A 967 -26.19 -33.11 -7.64
C ASP A 967 -27.43 -32.32 -7.17
N LEU A 968 -28.25 -31.81 -8.10
CA LEU A 968 -29.50 -31.13 -7.76
C LEU A 968 -30.56 -32.11 -7.24
N ARG A 969 -30.60 -33.35 -7.74
CA ARG A 969 -31.47 -34.41 -7.20
C ARG A 969 -31.05 -34.82 -5.79
N ASP A 970 -29.75 -34.85 -5.51
CA ASP A 970 -29.24 -35.08 -4.16
C ASP A 970 -29.72 -33.98 -3.21
N ILE A 971 -29.67 -32.72 -3.62
CA ILE A 971 -30.19 -31.59 -2.83
C ILE A 971 -31.71 -31.68 -2.67
N GLU A 972 -32.44 -31.95 -3.75
CA GLU A 972 -33.90 -32.11 -3.74
C GLU A 972 -34.35 -33.15 -2.71
N ARG A 973 -33.70 -34.31 -2.69
CA ARG A 973 -33.93 -35.36 -1.71
C ARG A 973 -33.66 -34.90 -0.28
N LEU A 974 -32.59 -34.13 -0.07
CA LEU A 974 -32.25 -33.61 1.26
C LEU A 974 -33.19 -32.52 1.77
N VAL A 975 -33.87 -31.79 0.88
CA VAL A 975 -34.84 -30.74 1.25
C VAL A 975 -36.30 -31.20 1.18
N GLU A 976 -36.53 -32.49 0.98
CA GLU A 976 -37.88 -33.08 0.98
C GLU A 976 -38.62 -32.76 2.28
N GLY A 977 -39.86 -32.28 2.16
CA GLY A 977 -40.67 -31.81 3.29
C GLY A 977 -40.19 -30.51 3.96
N ARG A 978 -39.18 -29.81 3.42
CA ARG A 978 -38.56 -28.61 4.03
C ARG A 978 -38.56 -27.39 3.09
N PRO A 979 -39.74 -26.78 2.83
CA PRO A 979 -39.92 -25.76 1.80
C PRO A 979 -39.03 -24.52 1.99
N GLN A 980 -38.86 -24.03 3.22
CA GLN A 980 -38.02 -22.85 3.49
C GLN A 980 -36.53 -23.10 3.21
N LEU A 981 -36.04 -24.31 3.52
CA LEU A 981 -34.65 -24.69 3.26
C LEU A 981 -34.42 -24.85 1.75
N ALA A 982 -35.34 -25.52 1.06
CA ALA A 982 -35.32 -25.68 -0.41
C ALA A 982 -35.20 -24.33 -1.12
N THR A 983 -36.05 -23.35 -0.75
CA THR A 983 -35.99 -22.00 -1.33
C THR A 983 -34.68 -21.28 -1.02
N ARG A 984 -34.23 -21.29 0.25
CA ARG A 984 -32.98 -20.63 0.66
C ARG A 984 -31.78 -21.17 -0.11
N VAL A 985 -31.67 -22.50 -0.22
CA VAL A 985 -30.56 -23.15 -0.92
C VAL A 985 -30.64 -22.86 -2.41
N GLY A 986 -31.83 -22.96 -3.02
CA GLY A 986 -32.03 -22.57 -4.42
C GLY A 986 -31.58 -21.14 -4.73
N GLN A 987 -31.85 -20.19 -3.83
CA GLN A 987 -31.41 -18.79 -3.98
C GLN A 987 -29.89 -18.60 -3.85
N GLN A 988 -29.22 -19.49 -3.11
CA GLN A 988 -27.77 -19.50 -2.94
C GLN A 988 -27.04 -20.13 -4.14
N LEU A 989 -27.72 -20.93 -4.96
CA LEU A 989 -27.18 -21.55 -6.18
C LEU A 989 -27.03 -20.53 -7.33
N ARG A 990 -26.11 -19.58 -7.14
CA ARG A 990 -25.74 -18.59 -8.16
C ARG A 990 -24.59 -19.10 -9.02
N GLN A 991 -24.94 -19.63 -10.20
CA GLN A 991 -23.98 -20.17 -11.16
C GLN A 991 -23.58 -19.17 -12.26
N PRO A 992 -22.38 -19.34 -12.87
CA PRO A 992 -21.93 -18.53 -14.00
C PRO A 992 -22.83 -18.70 -15.24
N TYR A 993 -22.95 -17.63 -16.04
CA TYR A 993 -23.81 -17.57 -17.23
C TYR A 993 -23.69 -18.75 -18.20
N ARG A 994 -22.48 -19.30 -18.42
CA ARG A 994 -22.27 -20.42 -19.34
C ARG A 994 -23.03 -21.71 -18.96
N THR A 995 -23.45 -21.83 -17.71
CA THR A 995 -24.12 -23.02 -17.18
C THR A 995 -25.64 -22.85 -17.10
N ALA A 996 -26.18 -21.68 -17.46
CA ALA A 996 -27.60 -21.37 -17.29
C ALA A 996 -28.53 -22.32 -18.05
N ALA A 997 -28.15 -22.76 -19.26
CA ALA A 997 -28.94 -23.73 -20.03
C ALA A 997 -28.93 -25.12 -19.37
N PHE A 998 -27.77 -25.60 -18.92
CA PHE A 998 -27.64 -26.86 -18.18
C PHE A 998 -28.38 -26.81 -16.84
N LEU A 999 -28.27 -25.68 -16.13
CA LEU A 999 -28.97 -25.45 -14.87
C LEU A 999 -30.48 -25.43 -15.08
N LEU A 1000 -30.98 -24.75 -16.12
CA LEU A 1000 -32.41 -24.74 -16.42
C LEU A 1000 -32.92 -26.14 -16.76
N ALA A 1001 -32.22 -26.86 -17.65
CA ALA A 1001 -32.59 -28.22 -18.03
C ALA A 1001 -32.63 -29.14 -16.80
N ALA A 1002 -31.59 -29.09 -15.97
CA ALA A 1002 -31.53 -29.87 -14.73
C ALA A 1002 -32.62 -29.45 -13.73
N THR A 1003 -32.92 -28.15 -13.62
CA THR A 1003 -33.99 -27.62 -12.75
C THR A 1003 -35.38 -28.06 -13.23
N GLY A 1004 -35.59 -28.15 -14.55
CA GLY A 1004 -36.86 -28.59 -15.14
C GLY A 1004 -37.15 -30.08 -14.91
N GLU A 1005 -36.13 -30.87 -14.59
CA GLU A 1005 -36.25 -32.29 -14.23
C GLU A 1005 -36.42 -32.55 -12.72
N LEU A 1006 -36.43 -31.47 -11.91
CA LEU A 1006 -36.71 -31.54 -10.47
C LEU A 1006 -38.22 -31.66 -10.21
N THR A 1007 -38.56 -32.20 -9.05
CA THR A 1007 -39.94 -32.36 -8.58
C THR A 1007 -40.31 -31.38 -7.47
N ASN A 1008 -39.33 -30.81 -6.78
CA ASN A 1008 -39.49 -29.90 -5.65
C ASN A 1008 -39.63 -28.44 -6.13
N GLY A 1009 -40.88 -27.98 -6.20
CA GLY A 1009 -41.20 -26.63 -6.64
C GLY A 1009 -40.57 -25.50 -5.81
N HIS A 1010 -40.25 -25.71 -4.53
CA HIS A 1010 -39.61 -24.70 -3.69
C HIS A 1010 -38.13 -24.49 -4.03
N LEU A 1011 -37.43 -25.57 -4.38
CA LEU A 1011 -36.05 -25.50 -4.86
C LEU A 1011 -36.00 -24.86 -6.25
N MET A 1012 -36.89 -25.29 -7.15
CA MET A 1012 -37.00 -24.76 -8.51
C MET A 1012 -37.30 -23.25 -8.52
N THR A 1013 -38.25 -22.80 -7.69
CA THR A 1013 -38.56 -21.36 -7.53
C THR A 1013 -37.37 -20.57 -6.99
N GLY A 1014 -36.64 -21.11 -6.01
CA GLY A 1014 -35.42 -20.49 -5.48
C GLY A 1014 -34.33 -20.29 -6.55
N ILE A 1015 -34.10 -21.32 -7.38
CA ILE A 1015 -33.14 -21.27 -8.50
C ILE A 1015 -33.59 -20.24 -9.55
N LEU A 1016 -34.88 -20.26 -9.94
CA LEU A 1016 -35.45 -19.30 -10.90
C LEU A 1016 -35.35 -17.86 -10.40
N ALA A 1017 -35.62 -17.60 -9.12
CA ALA A 1017 -35.52 -16.27 -8.54
C ALA A 1017 -34.08 -15.73 -8.59
N ALA A 1018 -33.07 -16.58 -8.41
CA ALA A 1018 -31.66 -16.18 -8.43
C ALA A 1018 -31.10 -15.95 -9.84
N GLN A 1019 -31.66 -16.61 -10.87
CA GLN A 1019 -31.07 -16.65 -12.22
C GLN A 1019 -31.93 -16.02 -13.32
N GLY A 1020 -33.26 -16.04 -13.20
CA GLY A 1020 -34.18 -15.65 -14.28
C GLY A 1020 -34.02 -14.19 -14.72
N SER A 1021 -33.88 -13.26 -13.76
CA SER A 1021 -33.64 -11.84 -14.06
C SER A 1021 -32.30 -11.61 -14.76
N ARG A 1022 -31.25 -12.35 -14.38
CA ARG A 1022 -29.92 -12.25 -15.00
C ARG A 1022 -29.91 -12.70 -16.47
N MET A 1023 -30.79 -13.63 -16.82
CA MET A 1023 -30.94 -14.17 -18.17
C MET A 1023 -31.93 -13.37 -19.04
N GLY A 1024 -32.69 -12.45 -18.47
CA GLY A 1024 -33.71 -11.67 -19.19
C GLY A 1024 -34.99 -12.47 -19.49
N TRP A 1025 -35.29 -13.50 -18.70
CA TRP A 1025 -36.50 -14.33 -18.84
C TRP A 1025 -36.78 -14.88 -20.25
N PRO A 1026 -35.83 -15.61 -20.88
CA PRO A 1026 -36.09 -16.25 -22.18
C PRO A 1026 -37.19 -17.32 -22.05
N GLU A 1027 -37.83 -17.69 -23.16
CA GLU A 1027 -39.05 -18.53 -23.16
C GLU A 1027 -38.95 -19.81 -22.32
N PRO A 1028 -37.87 -20.61 -22.39
CA PRO A 1028 -37.76 -21.82 -21.57
C PRO A 1028 -37.81 -21.56 -20.06
N TRP A 1029 -37.31 -20.41 -19.58
CA TRP A 1029 -37.38 -20.01 -18.17
C TRP A 1029 -38.80 -19.58 -17.79
N ARG A 1030 -39.49 -18.88 -18.69
CA ARG A 1030 -40.89 -18.46 -18.50
C ARG A 1030 -41.84 -19.65 -18.52
N ASP A 1031 -41.60 -20.64 -19.39
CA ASP A 1031 -42.34 -21.91 -19.42
C ASP A 1031 -42.27 -22.61 -18.06
N LEU A 1032 -41.07 -22.76 -17.51
CA LEU A 1032 -40.87 -23.38 -16.20
C LEU A 1032 -41.58 -22.59 -15.09
N LEU A 1033 -41.46 -21.24 -15.09
CA LEU A 1033 -42.17 -20.39 -14.14
C LEU A 1033 -43.69 -20.49 -14.26
N ARG A 1034 -44.24 -20.53 -15.49
CA ARG A 1034 -45.68 -20.73 -15.74
C ARG A 1034 -46.15 -22.07 -15.19
N GLY A 1035 -45.35 -23.12 -15.32
CA GLY A 1035 -45.58 -24.41 -14.67
C GLY A 1035 -45.68 -24.28 -13.15
N LEU A 1036 -44.72 -23.60 -12.52
CA LEU A 1036 -44.66 -23.40 -11.07
C LEU A 1036 -45.80 -22.51 -10.52
N ARG A 1037 -46.27 -21.52 -11.29
CA ARG A 1037 -47.45 -20.72 -10.93
C ARG A 1037 -48.76 -21.53 -10.93
N ARG A 1038 -48.78 -22.66 -11.63
CA ARG A 1038 -49.90 -23.62 -11.66
C ARG A 1038 -49.63 -24.85 -10.79
N HIS A 1039 -48.57 -24.82 -9.99
CA HIS A 1039 -48.18 -25.94 -9.14
C HIS A 1039 -49.29 -26.28 -8.13
N THR A 1040 -49.40 -27.56 -7.75
CA THR A 1040 -50.44 -28.03 -6.84
C THR A 1040 -50.27 -27.48 -5.43
N ASP A 1041 -49.03 -27.33 -4.96
CA ASP A 1041 -48.67 -26.68 -3.70
C ASP A 1041 -48.92 -25.15 -3.74
N PRO A 1042 -49.81 -24.61 -2.87
CA PRO A 1042 -50.06 -23.17 -2.76
C PRO A 1042 -48.80 -22.33 -2.45
N SER A 1043 -47.89 -22.82 -1.61
CA SER A 1043 -46.71 -22.06 -1.20
C SER A 1043 -45.71 -21.91 -2.36
N VAL A 1044 -45.62 -22.91 -3.23
CA VAL A 1044 -44.84 -22.82 -4.48
C VAL A 1044 -45.48 -21.81 -5.43
N ARG A 1045 -46.82 -21.83 -5.57
CA ARG A 1045 -47.53 -20.85 -6.42
C ARG A 1045 -47.29 -19.43 -5.94
N ASP A 1046 -47.45 -19.17 -4.65
CA ASP A 1046 -47.26 -17.83 -4.07
C ASP A 1046 -45.82 -17.34 -4.27
N ALA A 1047 -44.83 -18.21 -4.03
CA ALA A 1047 -43.43 -17.91 -4.31
C ALA A 1047 -43.16 -17.65 -5.81
N ALA A 1048 -43.77 -18.43 -6.71
CA ALA A 1048 -43.65 -18.25 -8.16
C ALA A 1048 -44.41 -17.01 -8.68
N LEU A 1049 -45.48 -16.60 -8.00
CA LEU A 1049 -46.23 -15.37 -8.29
C LEU A 1049 -45.47 -14.13 -7.82
N ALA A 1050 -44.70 -14.23 -6.73
CA ALA A 1050 -43.82 -13.16 -6.26
C ALA A 1050 -42.64 -12.89 -7.22
N ILE A 1051 -42.29 -13.85 -8.08
CA ILE A 1051 -41.29 -13.67 -9.14
C ILE A 1051 -41.91 -12.90 -10.31
N MET A 1052 -41.52 -11.65 -10.47
CA MET A 1052 -41.95 -10.80 -11.58
C MET A 1052 -40.98 -10.89 -12.76
N THR A 1053 -41.52 -11.21 -13.93
CA THR A 1053 -40.74 -11.27 -15.19
C THR A 1053 -40.77 -9.97 -15.99
N ALA A 1054 -41.64 -9.04 -15.57
CA ALA A 1054 -41.84 -7.69 -16.08
C ALA A 1054 -42.54 -6.90 -14.97
N THR A 1055 -42.29 -5.60 -14.87
CA THR A 1055 -43.00 -4.67 -13.99
C THR A 1055 -44.15 -4.02 -14.75
N GLU A 1056 -45.29 -3.83 -14.08
CA GLU A 1056 -46.43 -3.05 -14.60
C GLU A 1056 -46.27 -1.57 -14.26
#